data_AF-A0A9P6HVL6-F1
#
_entry.id   AF-A0A9P6HVL6-F1
#
_cell.length_a   1.000
_cell.length_b   1.000
_cell.length_c   1.000
_cell.angle_alpha   90.00
_cell.angle_beta   90.00
_cell.angle_gamma   90.00
#
_symmetry.space_group_name_H-M   'P 1'
#
loop_
_entity.id
_entity.type
_entity.pdbx_description
1 polymer ?
#
loop_
_entity_poly.entity_id
_entity_poly.type
_entity_poly.pdbx_seq_one_letter_code
_entity_poly.pdbx_strand_id
1 'polypeptide(L)'
;MSQAAQDHPIKLPGFGLPLNHKPESHFPTAVDDWFQSWPHTIRERCMVTLMEEVTLEKDWDSKAFSDSAISDWKKRVMAKKWRRDDGIRHGDFTETMFECFIEELQGKAKLYQETGIVPVLDIEVRLARSDKAITPELNKLLQKAAVSIQETSTRRMDWNAGKEDMSGATVSTPSADCVSINLIDPNMYPLIYGRSRVLPDKEITLDDSLNHIAKGVTIPTPSQDERIHTDGLMGEQRTLWSGISQWLPTNISFPDGVNAKITSYINNLHPKDHADVYPLLEEVVTRTMPLWNVVYATVYKDTMPCDMRMDWNSGGLEFPGTAPYDPLNIKDDLMNGLIDDDEWQRRTNQWLADQSFTRRPEPLLKKDKGYGADKCILTPESIADKTVMLGEVGGIQVVVKMSAVYLTPENPVYDSQSEFALDGALNDRIAATAVYFFDDDNVTDSRISFKSRFHGLHFEEECWYNDGDERYVEQTFGFRPPAPSLQDVGSVTMREGLMVAYPNVLQHKNLSYRLKDPTRPGHRKVLTLYLVDPRIKVLSTANVPPQQAEWWVREFARDNGQVKGLPKEVVDMVVDNIGDIPIPRADARRVRDEVVAERRELEKGVGGVLSAYIVNVGFFSGEGFDGDESVDEEDEDEDHQSDG
;
A
#
# COMPACT_ATOMS: atom_id res chain seq x y z
N MET A 1 22.21 -24.36 44.22
CA MET A 1 21.92 -24.89 42.87
C MET A 1 21.32 -23.75 42.08
N SER A 2 22.13 -23.10 41.23
CA SER A 2 21.68 -22.02 40.35
C SER A 2 20.88 -22.64 39.20
N GLN A 3 19.62 -22.23 39.05
CA GLN A 3 18.89 -22.47 37.80
C GLN A 3 19.60 -21.68 36.70
N ALA A 4 20.27 -22.40 35.81
CA ALA A 4 20.72 -21.85 34.54
C ALA A 4 19.46 -21.43 33.77
N ALA A 5 19.35 -20.15 33.44
CA ALA A 5 18.41 -19.70 32.41
C ALA A 5 18.75 -20.50 31.14
N GLN A 6 17.80 -21.29 30.66
CA GLN A 6 17.90 -21.89 29.34
C GLN A 6 17.74 -20.76 28.33
N ASP A 7 18.85 -20.17 27.90
CA ASP A 7 18.86 -19.21 26.79
C ASP A 7 18.41 -19.95 25.52
N HIS A 8 17.14 -19.80 25.17
CA HIS A 8 16.63 -20.30 23.91
C HIS A 8 17.17 -19.41 22.77
N PRO A 9 17.75 -20.00 21.71
CA PRO A 9 18.25 -19.22 20.58
C PRO A 9 17.10 -18.45 19.92
N ILE A 10 17.38 -17.22 19.50
CA ILE A 10 16.45 -16.36 18.76
C ILE A 10 16.03 -17.09 17.48
N LYS A 11 14.72 -17.20 17.28
CA LYS A 11 14.10 -17.76 16.07
C LYS A 11 13.19 -16.71 15.46
N LEU A 12 13.54 -16.24 14.27
CA LEU A 12 12.82 -15.23 13.48
C LEU A 12 12.78 -15.68 12.02
N PRO A 13 11.86 -15.16 11.19
CA PRO A 13 11.83 -15.47 9.75
C PRO A 13 13.20 -15.24 9.10
N GLY A 14 13.70 -16.24 8.37
CA GLY A 14 15.04 -16.23 7.76
C GLY A 14 16.20 -16.53 8.73
N PHE A 15 15.93 -16.72 10.03
CA PHE A 15 16.92 -17.12 11.03
C PHE A 15 16.31 -18.04 12.09
N GLY A 16 16.37 -19.35 11.84
CA GLY A 16 15.77 -20.37 12.70
C GLY A 16 14.29 -20.67 12.42
N LEU A 17 13.62 -19.82 11.62
CA LEU A 17 12.33 -20.08 10.99
C LEU A 17 12.46 -19.89 9.47
N PRO A 18 11.61 -20.55 8.65
CA PRO A 18 11.54 -20.31 7.21
C PRO A 18 11.33 -18.83 6.87
N LEU A 19 11.86 -18.36 5.74
CA LEU A 19 11.71 -16.96 5.32
C LEU A 19 10.24 -16.55 5.12
N ASN A 20 9.44 -17.45 4.55
CA ASN A 20 8.00 -17.28 4.34
C ASN A 20 7.15 -17.63 5.57
N HIS A 21 7.75 -17.86 6.74
CA HIS A 21 7.02 -18.19 7.98
C HIS A 21 5.92 -17.16 8.25
N LYS A 22 4.66 -17.62 8.38
CA LYS A 22 3.49 -16.78 8.52
C LYS A 22 2.68 -17.25 9.74
N PRO A 23 2.51 -16.42 10.78
CA PRO A 23 1.68 -16.78 11.93
C PRO A 23 0.20 -16.79 11.56
N GLU A 24 -0.63 -17.51 12.32
CA GLU A 24 -2.09 -17.54 12.08
C GLU A 24 -2.70 -16.14 12.12
N SER A 25 -2.33 -15.35 13.13
CA SER A 25 -2.70 -13.94 13.23
C SER A 25 -1.60 -13.06 12.63
N HIS A 26 -1.88 -12.46 11.48
CA HIS A 26 -0.98 -11.56 10.77
C HIS A 26 -1.77 -10.41 10.13
N PHE A 27 -1.06 -9.38 9.65
CA PHE A 27 -1.61 -8.39 8.76
C PHE A 27 -1.74 -8.98 7.33
N PRO A 28 -2.91 -8.88 6.68
CA PRO A 28 -3.15 -9.52 5.40
C PRO A 28 -2.21 -8.99 4.31
N THR A 29 -1.79 -9.88 3.43
CA THR A 29 -0.98 -9.52 2.26
C THR A 29 -1.85 -9.37 1.01
N ALA A 30 -1.50 -8.46 0.10
CA ALA A 30 -2.24 -8.26 -1.15
C ALA A 30 -2.29 -9.51 -2.05
N VAL A 31 -1.30 -10.40 -1.93
CA VAL A 31 -1.15 -11.59 -2.79
C VAL A 31 -1.87 -12.82 -2.26
N ASP A 32 -1.96 -13.00 -0.94
CA ASP A 32 -2.58 -14.20 -0.33
C ASP A 32 -3.94 -13.92 0.31
N ASP A 33 -4.06 -12.83 1.07
CA ASP A 33 -5.10 -12.69 2.11
C ASP A 33 -6.10 -11.58 1.83
N TRP A 34 -5.70 -10.58 1.03
CA TRP A 34 -6.50 -9.40 0.78
C TRP A 34 -7.06 -9.35 -0.64
N PHE A 35 -8.37 -9.22 -0.71
CA PHE A 35 -9.12 -8.80 -1.88
C PHE A 35 -10.29 -7.95 -1.41
N GLN A 36 -10.64 -6.93 -2.19
CA GLN A 36 -11.90 -6.24 -2.00
C GLN A 36 -13.05 -7.21 -2.26
N SER A 37 -14.12 -7.10 -1.48
CA SER A 37 -15.29 -7.96 -1.64
C SER A 37 -15.96 -7.69 -3.00
N TRP A 38 -16.01 -6.41 -3.41
CA TRP A 38 -16.55 -5.99 -4.69
C TRP A 38 -15.70 -4.90 -5.36
N PRO A 39 -15.70 -4.81 -6.72
CA PRO A 39 -15.15 -3.65 -7.40
C PRO A 39 -15.99 -2.41 -7.10
N HIS A 40 -15.34 -1.28 -6.87
CA HIS A 40 -16.01 -0.01 -6.57
C HIS A 40 -16.76 0.52 -7.79
N THR A 41 -17.95 1.05 -7.58
CA THR A 41 -18.70 1.67 -8.66
C THR A 41 -18.02 2.97 -9.12
N ILE A 42 -18.27 3.37 -10.37
CA ILE A 42 -17.85 4.67 -10.91
C ILE A 42 -18.37 5.82 -10.03
N ARG A 43 -19.61 5.70 -9.53
CA ARG A 43 -20.22 6.71 -8.66
C ARG A 43 -19.54 6.80 -7.31
N GLU A 44 -19.16 5.68 -6.70
CA GLU A 44 -18.33 5.69 -5.48
C GLU A 44 -16.99 6.39 -5.71
N ARG A 45 -16.32 6.10 -6.83
CA ARG A 45 -15.07 6.79 -7.19
C ARG A 45 -15.27 8.29 -7.42
N CYS A 46 -16.41 8.71 -7.99
CA CYS A 46 -16.77 10.14 -8.07
C CYS A 46 -16.95 10.78 -6.69
N MET A 47 -17.69 10.13 -5.77
CA MET A 47 -17.90 10.63 -4.40
C MET A 47 -16.60 10.77 -3.64
N VAL A 48 -15.75 9.75 -3.70
CA VAL A 48 -14.45 9.73 -3.04
C VAL A 48 -13.50 10.77 -3.63
N THR A 49 -13.53 10.98 -4.95
CA THR A 49 -12.74 12.04 -5.61
C THR A 49 -13.18 13.42 -5.15
N LEU A 50 -14.49 13.67 -5.08
CA LEU A 50 -15.01 14.94 -4.55
C LEU A 50 -14.64 15.15 -3.08
N MET A 51 -14.67 14.08 -2.27
CA MET A 51 -14.27 14.11 -0.86
C MET A 51 -12.80 14.52 -0.72
N GLU A 52 -11.92 13.96 -1.55
CA GLU A 52 -10.51 14.34 -1.57
C GLU A 52 -10.33 15.83 -1.94
N GLU A 53 -11.04 16.32 -2.97
CA GLU A 53 -10.97 17.73 -3.37
C GLU A 53 -11.42 18.69 -2.25
N VAL A 54 -12.59 18.43 -1.67
CA VAL A 54 -13.21 19.34 -0.67
C VAL A 54 -12.40 19.36 0.62
N THR A 55 -11.92 18.22 1.08
CA THR A 55 -11.16 18.12 2.34
C THR A 55 -9.73 18.70 2.23
N LEU A 56 -9.29 19.10 1.04
CA LEU A 56 -8.05 19.87 0.81
C LEU A 56 -8.28 21.39 0.79
N GLU A 57 -9.53 21.86 0.76
CA GLU A 57 -9.84 23.28 0.79
C GLU A 57 -9.53 23.88 2.16
N LYS A 58 -9.13 25.14 2.17
CA LYS A 58 -8.92 25.86 3.43
C LYS A 58 -10.25 25.98 4.19
N ASP A 59 -10.21 25.72 5.49
CA ASP A 59 -11.36 25.83 6.42
C ASP A 59 -12.55 24.94 6.01
N TRP A 60 -12.29 23.82 5.32
CA TRP A 60 -13.32 22.91 4.80
C TRP A 60 -14.22 22.33 5.90
N ASP A 61 -13.65 22.08 7.08
CA ASP A 61 -14.32 21.49 8.24
C ASP A 61 -15.38 22.43 8.82
N SER A 62 -15.11 23.74 8.79
CA SER A 62 -16.10 24.76 9.14
C SER A 62 -17.11 24.98 8.01
N LYS A 63 -16.64 24.97 6.75
CA LYS A 63 -17.50 25.13 5.56
C LYS A 63 -18.47 23.97 5.36
N ALA A 64 -18.17 22.77 5.88
CA ALA A 64 -19.06 21.61 5.84
C ALA A 64 -20.44 21.85 6.49
N PHE A 65 -20.56 22.89 7.32
CA PHE A 65 -21.79 23.30 7.99
C PHE A 65 -22.37 24.62 7.46
N SER A 66 -21.83 25.15 6.37
CA SER A 66 -22.27 26.42 5.77
C SER A 66 -23.13 26.18 4.53
N ASP A 67 -24.38 26.62 4.56
CA ASP A 67 -25.31 26.49 3.42
C ASP A 67 -24.77 27.13 2.13
N SER A 68 -24.04 28.25 2.25
CA SER A 68 -23.42 28.90 1.09
C SER A 68 -22.36 28.02 0.46
N ALA A 69 -21.44 27.46 1.27
CA ALA A 69 -20.39 26.58 0.77
C ALA A 69 -20.97 25.29 0.18
N ILE A 70 -21.94 24.69 0.85
CA ILE A 70 -22.65 23.49 0.36
C ILE A 70 -23.33 23.77 -0.99
N SER A 71 -24.01 24.91 -1.13
CA SER A 71 -24.64 25.31 -2.40
C SER A 71 -23.62 25.46 -3.53
N ASP A 72 -22.45 26.04 -3.23
CA ASP A 72 -21.40 26.24 -4.21
C ASP A 72 -20.72 24.93 -4.62
N TRP A 73 -20.47 24.03 -3.66
CA TRP A 73 -20.00 22.67 -3.96
C TRP A 73 -21.00 21.88 -4.80
N LYS A 74 -22.31 22.01 -4.52
CA LYS A 74 -23.36 21.39 -5.32
C LYS A 74 -23.33 21.87 -6.77
N LYS A 75 -23.31 23.19 -6.99
CA LYS A 75 -23.22 23.76 -8.34
C LYS A 75 -21.96 23.29 -9.07
N ARG A 76 -20.82 23.23 -8.38
CA ARG A 76 -19.54 22.79 -8.96
C ARG A 76 -19.59 21.32 -9.38
N VAL A 77 -20.03 20.41 -8.50
CA VAL A 77 -20.04 18.98 -8.82
C VAL A 77 -21.06 18.64 -9.91
N MET A 78 -22.24 19.25 -9.89
CA MET A 78 -23.28 19.01 -10.90
C MET A 78 -22.88 19.51 -12.30
N ALA A 79 -21.99 20.49 -12.38
CA ALA A 79 -21.44 21.00 -13.64
C ALA A 79 -20.12 20.33 -14.07
N LYS A 80 -19.55 19.45 -13.24
CA LYS A 80 -18.23 18.84 -13.43
C LYS A 80 -18.24 17.86 -14.60
N LYS A 81 -17.19 17.88 -15.42
CA LYS A 81 -17.03 16.98 -16.56
C LYS A 81 -16.08 15.85 -16.19
N TRP A 82 -16.56 14.88 -15.41
CA TRP A 82 -15.78 13.78 -14.83
C TRP A 82 -14.76 13.11 -15.76
N ARG A 83 -15.17 12.78 -16.99
CA ARG A 83 -14.24 12.18 -17.97
C ARG A 83 -13.06 13.09 -18.34
N ARG A 84 -13.31 14.40 -18.46
CA ARG A 84 -12.29 15.38 -18.88
C ARG A 84 -11.45 15.83 -17.70
N ASP A 85 -12.09 16.09 -16.57
CA ASP A 85 -11.48 16.76 -15.43
C ASP A 85 -10.75 15.74 -14.52
N ASP A 86 -11.23 14.50 -14.44
CA ASP A 86 -10.70 13.46 -13.52
C ASP A 86 -10.39 12.12 -14.21
N GLY A 87 -10.67 12.00 -15.52
CA GLY A 87 -10.46 10.76 -16.28
C GLY A 87 -11.49 9.66 -16.01
N ILE A 88 -12.52 9.91 -15.19
CA ILE A 88 -13.55 8.92 -14.84
C ILE A 88 -14.57 8.80 -15.97
N ARG A 89 -14.45 7.75 -16.78
CA ARG A 89 -15.42 7.44 -17.85
C ARG A 89 -16.79 7.08 -17.23
N HIS A 90 -17.86 7.50 -17.89
CA HIS A 90 -19.25 7.38 -17.40
C HIS A 90 -19.51 8.05 -16.04
N GLY A 91 -18.56 8.83 -15.49
CA GLY A 91 -18.74 9.53 -14.23
C GLY A 91 -19.90 10.51 -14.28
N ASP A 92 -20.77 10.41 -13.28
CA ASP A 92 -21.86 11.33 -13.00
C ASP A 92 -21.97 11.60 -11.49
N PHE A 93 -22.89 12.48 -11.13
CA PHE A 93 -23.18 12.79 -9.74
C PHE A 93 -24.66 13.13 -9.59
N THR A 94 -25.37 12.39 -8.73
CA THR A 94 -26.81 12.55 -8.53
C THR A 94 -27.11 13.38 -7.29
N GLU A 95 -28.37 13.78 -7.14
CA GLU A 95 -28.86 14.47 -5.94
C GLU A 95 -28.69 13.59 -4.70
N THR A 96 -29.03 12.31 -4.78
CA THR A 96 -28.84 11.32 -3.71
C THR A 96 -27.37 11.19 -3.31
N MET A 97 -26.46 11.14 -4.30
CA MET A 97 -25.02 11.14 -4.04
C MET A 97 -24.57 12.38 -3.30
N PHE A 98 -25.13 13.55 -3.63
CA PHE A 98 -24.78 14.81 -2.95
C PHE A 98 -25.27 14.86 -1.52
N GLU A 99 -26.48 14.37 -1.25
CA GLU A 99 -27.00 14.26 0.11
C GLU A 99 -26.11 13.34 0.97
N CYS A 100 -25.81 12.12 0.49
CA CYS A 100 -24.90 11.21 1.19
C CYS A 100 -23.49 11.80 1.38
N PHE A 101 -22.99 12.50 0.37
CA PHE A 101 -21.68 13.16 0.42
C PHE A 101 -21.61 14.20 1.54
N ILE A 102 -22.63 15.06 1.69
CA ILE A 102 -22.64 16.10 2.73
C ILE A 102 -22.74 15.48 4.12
N GLU A 103 -23.55 14.43 4.29
CA GLU A 103 -23.62 13.71 5.57
C GLU A 103 -22.27 13.09 5.96
N GLU A 104 -21.58 12.44 5.02
CA GLU A 104 -20.24 11.87 5.23
C GLU A 104 -19.22 12.99 5.54
N LEU A 105 -19.25 14.08 4.78
CA LEU A 105 -18.34 15.22 4.94
C LEU A 105 -18.49 15.87 6.32
N GLN A 106 -19.71 16.04 6.80
CA GLN A 106 -19.98 16.60 8.13
C GLN A 106 -19.52 15.68 9.26
N GLY A 107 -19.65 14.35 9.08
CA GLY A 107 -19.08 13.36 10.00
C GLY A 107 -17.55 13.48 10.07
N LYS A 108 -16.90 13.52 8.91
CA LYS A 108 -15.45 13.71 8.80
C LYS A 108 -14.97 15.04 9.36
N ALA A 109 -15.74 16.12 9.18
CA ALA A 109 -15.41 17.44 9.72
C ALA A 109 -15.35 17.43 11.25
N LYS A 110 -16.33 16.79 11.92
CA LYS A 110 -16.33 16.65 13.39
C LYS A 110 -15.13 15.84 13.87
N LEU A 111 -14.89 14.69 13.24
CA LEU A 111 -13.74 13.83 13.57
C LEU A 111 -12.41 14.59 13.41
N TYR A 112 -12.27 15.35 12.31
CA TYR A 112 -11.08 16.16 12.04
C TYR A 112 -10.89 17.31 13.04
N GLN A 113 -11.97 17.95 13.48
CA GLN A 113 -11.90 19.02 14.48
C GLN A 113 -11.34 18.51 15.81
N GLU A 114 -11.68 17.27 16.19
CA GLU A 114 -11.25 16.67 17.45
C GLU A 114 -9.87 16.00 17.36
N THR A 115 -9.57 15.35 16.23
CA THR A 115 -8.37 14.49 16.09
C THR A 115 -7.30 15.06 15.17
N GLY A 116 -7.65 16.01 14.30
CA GLY A 116 -6.79 16.47 13.21
C GLY A 116 -6.58 15.44 12.09
N ILE A 117 -7.35 14.35 12.06
CA ILE A 117 -7.22 13.26 11.09
C ILE A 117 -8.48 13.16 10.23
N VAL A 118 -8.29 12.96 8.93
CA VAL A 118 -9.35 12.76 7.95
C VAL A 118 -9.16 11.41 7.26
N PRO A 119 -10.15 10.50 7.34
CA PRO A 119 -10.20 9.33 6.48
C PRO A 119 -10.43 9.73 5.02
N VAL A 120 -9.55 9.28 4.14
CA VAL A 120 -9.57 9.56 2.69
C VAL A 120 -9.51 8.25 1.92
N LEU A 121 -10.05 8.24 0.69
CA LEU A 121 -10.24 7.01 -0.09
C LEU A 121 -10.83 5.87 0.78
N ASP A 122 -12.01 6.09 1.37
CA ASP A 122 -12.68 5.04 2.17
C ASP A 122 -13.40 4.06 1.22
N ILE A 123 -12.73 2.99 0.84
CA ILE A 123 -13.11 2.05 -0.24
C ILE A 123 -12.76 0.62 0.19
N GLU A 124 -13.54 0.09 1.15
CA GLU A 124 -13.27 -1.13 1.95
C GLU A 124 -12.04 -1.05 2.86
N VAL A 125 -10.95 -0.46 2.38
CA VAL A 125 -9.85 0.05 3.19
C VAL A 125 -9.92 1.57 3.31
N ARG A 126 -9.35 2.11 4.39
CA ARG A 126 -9.19 3.55 4.59
C ARG A 126 -7.74 3.97 4.51
N LEU A 127 -7.52 5.16 3.99
CA LEU A 127 -6.30 5.91 4.19
C LEU A 127 -6.55 6.99 5.23
N ALA A 128 -5.52 7.41 5.93
CA ALA A 128 -5.61 8.49 6.91
C ALA A 128 -4.73 9.66 6.48
N ARG A 129 -5.28 10.87 6.48
CA ARG A 129 -4.53 12.10 6.21
C ARG A 129 -4.57 13.02 7.42
N SER A 130 -3.47 13.72 7.68
CA SER A 130 -3.43 14.82 8.63
C SER A 130 -2.51 15.94 8.16
N ASP A 131 -2.96 17.17 8.32
CA ASP A 131 -2.16 18.41 8.20
C ASP A 131 -1.81 19.01 9.57
N LYS A 132 -2.20 18.34 10.66
CA LYS A 132 -1.99 18.75 12.07
C LYS A 132 -1.13 17.78 12.87
N ALA A 133 -0.86 16.59 12.34
CA ALA A 133 -0.07 15.56 13.03
C ALA A 133 1.30 16.10 13.45
N ILE A 134 2.00 16.75 12.52
CA ILE A 134 3.32 17.36 12.73
C ILE A 134 3.17 18.87 12.90
N THR A 135 3.64 19.40 14.04
CA THR A 135 3.56 20.84 14.32
C THR A 135 4.57 21.64 13.49
N PRO A 136 4.35 22.94 13.24
CA PRO A 136 5.32 23.79 12.55
C PRO A 136 6.70 23.80 13.21
N GLU A 137 6.75 23.71 14.55
CA GLU A 137 8.00 23.64 15.32
C GLU A 137 8.74 22.33 15.07
N LEU A 138 8.02 21.20 15.10
CA LEU A 138 8.57 19.88 14.81
C LEU A 138 9.06 19.78 13.37
N ASN A 139 8.32 20.36 12.42
CA ASN A 139 8.70 20.42 11.01
C ASN A 139 10.02 21.18 10.81
N LYS A 140 10.20 22.32 11.48
CA LYS A 140 11.48 23.07 11.46
C LYS A 140 12.65 22.27 12.02
N LEU A 141 12.41 21.43 13.03
CA LEU A 141 13.45 20.53 13.56
C LEU A 141 13.79 19.43 12.55
N LEU A 142 12.80 18.86 11.85
CA LEU A 142 13.02 17.90 10.77
C LEU A 142 13.84 18.49 9.62
N GLN A 143 13.54 19.73 9.21
CA GLN A 143 14.32 20.45 8.20
C GLN A 143 15.78 20.61 8.61
N LYS A 144 16.04 20.99 9.88
CA LYS A 144 17.41 21.10 10.42
C LYS A 144 18.12 19.75 10.49
N ALA A 145 17.42 18.70 10.93
CA ALA A 145 17.96 17.35 10.97
C ALA A 145 18.35 16.84 9.58
N ALA A 146 17.51 17.09 8.57
CA ALA A 146 17.81 16.73 7.18
C ALA A 146 19.08 17.40 6.67
N VAL A 147 19.30 18.68 6.98
CA VAL A 147 20.55 19.40 6.64
C VAL A 147 21.75 18.78 7.35
N SER A 148 21.63 18.50 8.66
CA SER A 148 22.70 17.86 9.46
C SER A 148 23.09 16.48 8.91
N ILE A 149 22.11 15.65 8.56
CA ILE A 149 22.33 14.33 7.95
C ILE A 149 23.02 14.51 6.59
N GLN A 150 22.49 15.38 5.73
CA GLN A 150 23.04 15.64 4.41
C GLN A 150 24.51 16.08 4.48
N GLU A 151 24.84 17.04 5.34
CA GLU A 151 26.21 17.52 5.53
C GLU A 151 27.15 16.43 6.03
N THR A 152 26.71 15.59 6.97
CA THR A 152 27.52 14.48 7.49
C THR A 152 27.78 13.43 6.41
N SER A 153 26.79 13.17 5.56
CA SER A 153 26.92 12.29 4.41
C SER A 153 27.85 12.86 3.31
N THR A 154 27.89 14.19 3.12
CA THR A 154 28.75 14.87 2.12
C THR A 154 30.17 15.15 2.61
N ARG A 155 30.39 15.48 3.90
CA ARG A 155 31.73 15.71 4.48
C ARG A 155 32.63 14.47 4.47
N ARG A 156 32.06 13.28 4.21
CA ARG A 156 32.79 12.02 4.03
C ARG A 156 33.15 11.71 2.56
N MET A 157 32.85 12.59 1.61
CA MET A 157 33.50 12.59 0.30
C MET A 157 34.85 13.31 0.44
N ASP A 158 35.93 12.55 0.43
CA ASP A 158 37.30 13.06 0.54
C ASP A 158 37.61 13.96 -0.67
N TRP A 159 37.54 15.28 -0.49
CA TRP A 159 37.84 16.29 -1.54
C TRP A 159 39.33 16.36 -1.94
N ASN A 160 40.17 15.42 -1.47
CA ASN A 160 41.61 15.39 -1.73
C ASN A 160 42.03 14.42 -2.83
N ALA A 161 41.12 13.61 -3.39
CA ALA A 161 41.38 12.88 -4.63
C ALA A 161 41.02 13.79 -5.81
N GLY A 162 41.94 14.67 -6.18
CA GLY A 162 41.83 15.55 -7.35
C GLY A 162 41.80 14.75 -8.65
N LYS A 163 40.61 14.22 -8.95
CA LYS A 163 40.06 13.64 -10.19
C LYS A 163 39.06 12.56 -9.76
N GLU A 164 37.77 12.88 -9.80
CA GLU A 164 36.77 11.98 -10.37
C GLU A 164 35.42 12.68 -10.48
N ASP A 165 34.69 12.24 -11.50
CA ASP A 165 33.49 12.81 -12.05
C ASP A 165 32.34 12.94 -11.05
N MET A 166 31.53 13.98 -11.23
CA MET A 166 30.16 14.10 -10.71
C MET A 166 29.22 13.07 -11.38
N SER A 167 29.66 11.81 -11.47
CA SER A 167 28.90 10.65 -11.95
C SER A 167 28.68 9.60 -10.84
N GLY A 168 29.26 9.78 -9.65
CA GLY A 168 29.14 8.84 -8.52
C GLY A 168 27.97 9.07 -7.56
N ALA A 169 27.07 10.01 -7.88
CA ALA A 169 25.86 10.30 -7.12
C ALA A 169 24.64 10.39 -8.05
N THR A 170 24.54 9.47 -9.01
CA THR A 170 23.40 9.41 -9.91
C THR A 170 23.15 7.98 -10.39
N VAL A 171 21.94 7.51 -10.06
CA VAL A 171 21.02 6.90 -11.01
C VAL A 171 21.48 5.63 -11.73
N SER A 172 20.76 4.54 -11.48
CA SER A 172 20.62 3.43 -12.42
C SER A 172 19.88 3.94 -13.67
N THR A 173 20.62 4.56 -14.60
CA THR A 173 20.43 4.85 -16.04
C THR A 173 21.11 6.19 -16.40
N PRO A 174 22.01 6.23 -17.41
CA PRO A 174 22.69 7.45 -17.81
C PRO A 174 21.78 8.27 -18.72
N SER A 175 20.93 9.09 -18.11
CA SER A 175 20.54 10.38 -18.69
C SER A 175 20.71 11.44 -17.57
N ALA A 176 21.15 12.64 -17.95
CA ALA A 176 21.91 13.57 -17.11
C ALA A 176 21.07 14.36 -16.08
N ASP A 177 20.25 13.65 -15.30
CA ASP A 177 18.88 14.05 -14.95
C ASP A 177 18.55 14.02 -13.45
N CYS A 178 17.69 14.93 -12.97
CA CYS A 178 17.01 14.96 -11.66
C CYS A 178 17.68 14.18 -10.50
N VAL A 179 18.24 14.90 -9.53
CA VAL A 179 18.98 14.27 -8.43
C VAL A 179 18.03 13.85 -7.30
N SER A 180 17.77 12.54 -7.18
CA SER A 180 17.13 11.93 -6.01
C SER A 180 18.19 11.40 -5.04
N ILE A 181 18.17 11.89 -3.80
CA ILE A 181 19.12 11.56 -2.74
C ILE A 181 18.37 10.92 -1.58
N ASN A 182 18.77 9.72 -1.18
CA ASN A 182 18.31 9.14 0.09
C ASN A 182 19.27 9.57 1.21
N LEU A 183 18.78 10.39 2.14
CA LEU A 183 19.49 10.81 3.36
C LEU A 183 19.55 9.67 4.38
N ILE A 184 18.44 8.93 4.52
CA ILE A 184 18.38 7.65 5.23
C ILE A 184 17.83 6.64 4.22
N ASP A 185 18.70 5.76 3.74
CA ASP A 185 18.37 4.75 2.72
C ASP A 185 18.22 3.35 3.34
N PRO A 186 17.01 2.75 3.37
CA PRO A 186 16.80 1.38 3.82
C PRO A 186 17.56 0.32 3.00
N ASN A 187 17.87 0.62 1.74
CA ASN A 187 18.61 -0.29 0.85
C ASN A 187 20.14 -0.18 1.02
N MET A 188 20.62 0.79 1.81
CA MET A 188 22.03 0.84 2.21
C MET A 188 22.23 0.02 3.48
N TYR A 189 23.24 -0.85 3.49
CA TYR A 189 23.51 -1.75 4.61
C TYR A 189 22.30 -2.58 5.08
N PRO A 190 21.48 -3.15 4.16
CA PRO A 190 20.40 -4.05 4.57
C PRO A 190 21.01 -5.31 5.17
N LEU A 191 20.19 -6.18 5.74
CA LEU A 191 20.62 -7.55 5.99
C LEU A 191 20.85 -8.22 4.63
N ILE A 192 21.98 -8.93 4.49
CA ILE A 192 22.39 -9.65 3.30
C ILE A 192 22.49 -11.12 3.66
N TYR A 193 21.64 -11.94 3.03
CA TYR A 193 21.64 -13.38 3.29
C TYR A 193 22.98 -14.02 2.91
N GLY A 194 23.47 -14.96 3.73
CA GLY A 194 24.79 -15.57 3.54
C GLY A 194 26.00 -14.68 3.90
N ARG A 195 25.80 -13.39 4.23
CA ARG A 195 26.90 -12.45 4.54
C ARG A 195 26.75 -11.76 5.90
N SER A 196 25.61 -11.17 6.22
CA SER A 196 25.43 -10.39 7.45
C SER A 196 25.58 -11.22 8.73
N ARG A 197 26.03 -10.59 9.83
CA ARG A 197 26.08 -11.22 11.15
C ARG A 197 24.81 -10.94 11.95
N VAL A 198 24.26 -11.99 12.56
CA VAL A 198 23.11 -11.95 13.46
C VAL A 198 23.55 -12.45 14.84
N LEU A 199 23.08 -11.81 15.91
CA LEU A 199 23.29 -12.28 17.27
C LEU A 199 22.29 -13.42 17.57
N PRO A 200 22.77 -14.64 17.89
CA PRO A 200 21.89 -15.82 17.99
C PRO A 200 21.07 -15.88 19.28
N ASP A 201 21.48 -15.17 20.32
CA ASP A 201 21.05 -15.36 21.71
C ASP A 201 20.67 -14.07 22.43
N LYS A 202 20.80 -12.91 21.77
CA LYS A 202 20.47 -11.61 22.39
C LYS A 202 20.10 -10.52 21.40
N GLU A 203 19.47 -9.49 21.95
CA GLU A 203 19.21 -8.22 21.26
C GLU A 203 20.12 -7.13 21.82
N ILE A 204 20.59 -6.23 20.96
CA ILE A 204 21.34 -5.02 21.34
C ILE A 204 20.39 -3.83 21.41
N THR A 205 20.78 -2.87 22.23
CA THR A 205 20.12 -1.58 22.41
C THR A 205 20.79 -0.49 21.57
N LEU A 206 20.16 0.68 21.51
CA LEU A 206 20.73 1.86 20.88
C LEU A 206 22.10 2.23 21.48
N ASP A 207 22.20 2.19 22.82
CA ASP A 207 23.35 2.66 23.58
C ASP A 207 24.58 1.75 23.45
N ASP A 208 24.38 0.44 23.34
CA ASP A 208 25.47 -0.53 23.24
C ASP A 208 25.73 -1.03 21.81
N SER A 209 24.88 -0.68 20.82
CA SER A 209 24.94 -1.15 19.43
C SER A 209 26.35 -1.12 18.81
N LEU A 210 27.08 -0.02 18.99
CA LEU A 210 28.43 0.19 18.44
C LEU A 210 29.48 -0.76 19.01
N ASN A 211 29.26 -1.31 20.22
CA ASN A 211 30.17 -2.30 20.83
C ASN A 211 30.03 -3.69 20.21
N HIS A 212 29.03 -3.90 19.35
CA HIS A 212 28.70 -5.20 18.78
C HIS A 212 29.03 -5.35 17.30
N ILE A 213 29.63 -4.33 16.68
CA ILE A 213 30.03 -4.38 15.27
C ILE A 213 30.91 -5.61 15.00
N ALA A 214 30.62 -6.29 13.89
CA ALA A 214 31.24 -7.56 13.46
C ALA A 214 31.04 -8.78 14.37
N LYS A 215 30.21 -8.71 15.42
CA LYS A 215 29.88 -9.85 16.27
C LYS A 215 28.66 -10.62 15.73
N GLY A 216 28.55 -11.89 16.10
CA GLY A 216 27.44 -12.77 15.74
C GLY A 216 27.83 -13.87 14.76
N VAL A 217 26.82 -14.61 14.29
CA VAL A 217 26.96 -15.70 13.33
C VAL A 217 26.47 -15.25 11.96
N THR A 218 27.03 -15.80 10.88
CA THR A 218 26.57 -15.47 9.53
C THR A 218 25.16 -16.02 9.33
N ILE A 219 24.25 -15.18 8.84
CA ILE A 219 22.89 -15.61 8.53
C ILE A 219 22.89 -16.61 7.36
N PRO A 220 22.08 -17.68 7.40
CA PRO A 220 21.96 -18.60 6.26
C PRO A 220 21.39 -17.92 5.01
N THR A 221 21.60 -18.56 3.87
CA THR A 221 20.92 -18.20 2.62
C THR A 221 19.57 -18.92 2.57
N PRO A 222 18.45 -18.22 2.33
CA PRO A 222 17.14 -18.83 2.16
C PRO A 222 17.14 -19.86 1.03
N SER A 223 16.38 -20.95 1.21
CA SER A 223 16.23 -21.93 0.15
C SER A 223 15.36 -21.39 -0.99
N GLN A 224 15.36 -22.07 -2.14
CA GLN A 224 14.48 -21.70 -3.25
C GLN A 224 12.99 -21.88 -2.87
N ASP A 225 12.66 -22.97 -2.16
CA ASP A 225 11.29 -23.29 -1.74
C ASP A 225 10.71 -22.23 -0.79
N GLU A 226 11.54 -21.66 0.08
CA GLU A 226 11.15 -20.59 1.00
C GLU A 226 10.80 -19.28 0.28
N ARG A 227 11.11 -19.16 -1.01
CA ARG A 227 10.94 -17.95 -1.81
C ARG A 227 9.80 -18.02 -2.81
N ILE A 228 9.23 -19.21 -3.01
CA ILE A 228 8.18 -19.46 -3.98
C ILE A 228 6.82 -19.20 -3.33
N HIS A 229 6.04 -18.32 -3.96
CA HIS A 229 4.59 -18.24 -3.82
C HIS A 229 3.94 -19.20 -4.81
N THR A 230 2.91 -19.92 -4.37
CA THR A 230 2.06 -20.73 -5.24
C THR A 230 0.66 -20.13 -5.21
N ASP A 231 0.19 -19.67 -6.36
CA ASP A 231 -1.16 -19.12 -6.50
C ASP A 231 -2.18 -20.26 -6.30
N GLY A 232 -3.06 -20.11 -5.30
CA GLY A 232 -4.08 -21.12 -4.98
C GLY A 232 -5.13 -21.32 -6.06
N LEU A 233 -5.31 -20.34 -6.98
CA LEU A 233 -6.31 -20.40 -8.05
C LEU A 233 -5.77 -21.05 -9.32
N MET A 234 -4.56 -20.66 -9.74
CA MET A 234 -3.98 -21.06 -11.03
C MET A 234 -2.85 -22.10 -10.90
N GLY A 235 -2.36 -22.36 -9.68
CA GLY A 235 -1.23 -23.25 -9.41
C GLY A 235 0.12 -22.73 -9.90
N GLU A 236 0.19 -21.50 -10.40
CA GLU A 236 1.42 -20.89 -10.89
C GLU A 236 2.38 -20.57 -9.75
N GLN A 237 3.67 -20.87 -9.96
CA GLN A 237 4.73 -20.61 -9.00
C GLN A 237 5.51 -19.36 -9.38
N ARG A 238 5.66 -18.44 -8.43
CA ARG A 238 6.38 -17.16 -8.62
C ARG A 238 7.33 -16.92 -7.45
N THR A 239 8.51 -16.38 -7.72
CA THR A 239 9.45 -15.99 -6.65
C THR A 239 9.08 -14.61 -6.12
N LEU A 240 8.58 -14.51 -4.88
CA LEU A 240 8.09 -13.26 -4.29
C LEU A 240 8.84 -12.81 -3.02
N TRP A 241 9.65 -13.68 -2.42
CA TRP A 241 10.55 -13.29 -1.31
C TRP A 241 11.97 -13.07 -1.82
N SER A 242 12.62 -12.03 -1.30
CA SER A 242 14.01 -11.72 -1.64
C SER A 242 14.95 -12.82 -1.16
N GLY A 243 15.82 -13.28 -2.05
CA GLY A 243 16.91 -14.19 -1.70
C GLY A 243 18.20 -13.46 -1.36
N ILE A 244 18.27 -12.15 -1.63
CA ILE A 244 19.48 -11.34 -1.43
C ILE A 244 19.43 -10.61 -0.09
N SER A 245 18.30 -9.99 0.26
CA SER A 245 18.27 -9.04 1.38
C SER A 245 16.94 -8.90 2.12
N GLN A 246 17.01 -8.32 3.32
CA GLN A 246 15.86 -7.83 4.07
C GLN A 246 16.17 -6.42 4.60
N TRP A 247 15.19 -5.53 4.61
CA TRP A 247 15.32 -4.28 5.35
C TRP A 247 15.46 -4.55 6.85
N LEU A 248 16.23 -3.69 7.51
CA LEU A 248 16.48 -3.73 8.95
C LEU A 248 15.63 -2.67 9.64
N PRO A 249 14.44 -3.02 10.18
CA PRO A 249 13.67 -2.09 10.99
C PRO A 249 14.40 -1.77 12.28
N THR A 250 14.10 -0.59 12.83
CA THR A 250 14.41 -0.25 14.22
C THR A 250 13.29 -0.71 15.13
N ASN A 251 13.63 -1.16 16.34
CA ASN A 251 12.66 -1.49 17.37
C ASN A 251 12.24 -0.22 18.10
N ILE A 252 10.95 -0.14 18.41
CA ILE A 252 10.33 0.97 19.13
C ILE A 252 9.41 0.40 20.21
N SER A 253 9.58 0.86 21.45
CA SER A 253 8.68 0.53 22.56
C SER A 253 7.81 1.72 22.94
N PHE A 254 6.79 1.47 23.78
CA PHE A 254 5.92 2.51 24.33
C PHE A 254 5.89 2.39 25.86
N PRO A 255 6.93 2.85 26.58
CA PRO A 255 7.08 2.61 28.02
C PRO A 255 5.93 3.15 28.87
N ASP A 256 5.29 4.23 28.42
CA ASP A 256 4.12 4.84 29.07
C ASP A 256 2.80 4.56 28.31
N GLY A 257 2.82 3.64 27.33
CA GLY A 257 1.70 3.29 26.46
C GLY A 257 1.39 4.32 25.35
N VAL A 258 2.04 5.48 25.35
CA VAL A 258 1.70 6.58 24.44
C VAL A 258 2.90 7.01 23.59
N ASN A 259 4.00 7.36 24.25
CA ASN A 259 5.17 7.96 23.64
C ASN A 259 6.14 6.87 23.17
N ALA A 260 6.52 6.97 21.89
CA ALA A 260 7.47 6.07 21.28
C ALA A 260 8.87 6.27 21.88
N LYS A 261 9.58 5.16 22.10
CA LYS A 261 10.99 5.13 22.46
C LYS A 261 11.73 4.22 21.50
N ILE A 262 12.69 4.75 20.76
CA ILE A 262 13.54 3.96 19.87
C ILE A 262 14.54 3.19 20.73
N THR A 263 14.52 1.86 20.64
CA THR A 263 15.33 0.98 21.51
C THR A 263 16.54 0.37 20.80
N SER A 264 16.57 0.36 19.46
CA SER A 264 17.72 -0.06 18.65
C SER A 264 18.13 1.04 17.65
N TYR A 265 19.28 0.90 16.98
CA TYR A 265 19.73 1.93 16.04
C TYR A 265 18.87 1.97 14.77
N ILE A 266 18.76 3.13 14.11
CA ILE A 266 18.13 3.22 12.79
C ILE A 266 19.20 2.85 11.75
N ASN A 267 18.88 1.92 10.84
CA ASN A 267 19.82 1.55 9.80
C ASN A 267 20.24 2.79 8.99
N ASN A 268 21.54 2.90 8.70
CA ASN A 268 22.14 4.03 7.99
C ASN A 268 22.06 5.40 8.73
N LEU A 269 21.71 5.42 10.02
CA LEU A 269 21.77 6.62 10.87
C LEU A 269 22.66 6.35 12.08
N HIS A 270 23.80 7.04 12.18
CA HIS A 270 24.79 6.78 13.22
C HIS A 270 24.29 7.22 14.62
N PRO A 271 24.25 6.34 15.64
CA PRO A 271 23.68 6.63 16.96
C PRO A 271 24.26 7.86 17.68
N LYS A 272 25.59 8.05 17.60
CA LYS A 272 26.28 9.19 18.24
C LYS A 272 26.29 10.49 17.42
N ASP A 273 26.42 10.41 16.10
CA ASP A 273 26.53 11.62 15.25
C ASP A 273 25.18 12.33 15.09
N HIS A 274 24.11 11.56 15.17
CA HIS A 274 22.74 12.03 14.98
C HIS A 274 21.89 11.76 16.22
N ALA A 275 22.50 11.78 17.41
CA ALA A 275 21.82 11.50 18.68
C ALA A 275 20.62 12.44 18.92
N ASP A 276 20.67 13.66 18.40
CA ASP A 276 19.60 14.65 18.42
C ASP A 276 18.41 14.31 17.49
N VAL A 277 18.64 13.50 16.46
CA VAL A 277 17.61 13.08 15.50
C VAL A 277 16.74 11.94 16.06
N TYR A 278 17.25 11.12 16.97
CA TYR A 278 16.48 10.00 17.54
C TYR A 278 15.25 10.46 18.34
N PRO A 279 15.36 11.39 19.33
CA PRO A 279 14.20 11.93 20.03
C PRO A 279 13.22 12.65 19.10
N LEU A 280 13.73 13.27 18.03
CA LEU A 280 12.89 13.90 17.02
C LEU A 280 12.02 12.88 16.28
N LEU A 281 12.61 11.75 15.87
CA LEU A 281 11.88 10.66 15.21
C LEU A 281 10.94 9.92 16.17
N GLU A 282 11.29 9.82 17.46
CA GLU A 282 10.38 9.33 18.51
C GLU A 282 9.09 10.17 18.57
N GLU A 283 9.20 11.50 18.53
CA GLU A 283 8.02 12.38 18.52
C GLU A 283 7.21 12.22 17.23
N VAL A 284 7.86 12.12 16.07
CA VAL A 284 7.18 11.90 14.79
C VAL A 284 6.43 10.57 14.78
N VAL A 285 7.05 9.48 15.23
CA VAL A 285 6.41 8.15 15.32
C VAL A 285 5.21 8.22 16.27
N THR A 286 5.37 8.85 17.43
CA THR A 286 4.26 9.05 18.40
C THR A 286 3.05 9.73 17.74
N ARG A 287 3.29 10.78 16.95
CA ARG A 287 2.24 11.51 16.22
C ARG A 287 1.68 10.76 15.01
N THR A 288 2.41 9.78 14.49
CA THR A 288 1.98 8.92 13.36
C THR A 288 1.10 7.77 13.83
N MET A 289 1.26 7.30 15.08
CA MET A 289 0.52 6.15 15.62
C MET A 289 -1.00 6.20 15.41
N PRO A 290 -1.71 7.33 15.64
CA PRO A 290 -3.14 7.40 15.39
C PRO A 290 -3.51 7.16 13.91
N LEU A 291 -2.70 7.65 12.97
CA LEU A 291 -2.93 7.42 11.54
C LEU A 291 -2.70 5.95 11.18
N TRP A 292 -1.64 5.35 11.72
CA TRP A 292 -1.39 3.91 11.55
C TRP A 292 -2.49 3.06 12.14
N ASN A 293 -3.03 3.43 13.29
CA ASN A 293 -4.12 2.68 13.91
C ASN A 293 -5.36 2.62 13.01
N VAL A 294 -5.75 3.74 12.38
CA VAL A 294 -6.87 3.78 11.41
C VAL A 294 -6.63 2.82 10.24
N VAL A 295 -5.46 2.90 9.60
CA VAL A 295 -5.18 2.09 8.40
C VAL A 295 -4.86 0.64 8.73
N TYR A 296 -4.36 0.36 9.93
CA TYR A 296 -4.07 -1.00 10.38
C TYR A 296 -5.35 -1.73 10.80
N ALA A 297 -6.26 -1.05 11.50
CA ALA A 297 -7.53 -1.64 11.92
C ALA A 297 -8.49 -1.89 10.75
N THR A 298 -8.48 -1.04 9.72
CA THR A 298 -9.47 -1.13 8.62
C THR A 298 -9.51 -2.46 7.88
N VAL A 299 -8.43 -3.27 7.90
CA VAL A 299 -8.38 -4.57 7.21
C VAL A 299 -9.01 -5.71 8.02
N TYR A 300 -9.30 -5.49 9.30
CA TYR A 300 -9.96 -6.48 10.16
C TYR A 300 -11.44 -6.14 10.26
N LYS A 301 -12.29 -6.98 9.65
CA LYS A 301 -13.75 -6.79 9.52
C LYS A 301 -14.46 -6.48 10.86
N ASP A 302 -13.94 -7.00 11.97
CA ASP A 302 -14.54 -6.84 13.30
C ASP A 302 -14.09 -5.57 14.06
N THR A 303 -13.18 -4.77 13.48
CA THR A 303 -12.59 -3.63 14.20
C THR A 303 -13.06 -2.28 13.66
N MET A 304 -12.74 -1.97 12.40
CA MET A 304 -13.15 -0.74 11.73
C MET A 304 -13.61 -1.01 10.28
N PRO A 305 -14.73 -1.72 10.05
CA PRO A 305 -15.22 -1.99 8.70
C PRO A 305 -15.55 -0.68 7.97
N CYS A 306 -15.28 -0.61 6.66
CA CYS A 306 -15.87 0.41 5.79
C CYS A 306 -17.27 0.00 5.36
N ASP A 307 -18.24 0.90 5.48
CA ASP A 307 -19.56 0.68 4.90
C ASP A 307 -19.47 0.78 3.37
N MET A 308 -20.12 -0.16 2.67
CA MET A 308 -20.39 0.00 1.24
C MET A 308 -21.33 1.21 1.06
N ARG A 309 -20.99 2.15 0.17
CA ARG A 309 -21.88 3.30 -0.08
C ARG A 309 -23.06 2.88 -0.92
N MET A 310 -22.85 1.92 -1.83
CA MET A 310 -23.83 1.49 -2.81
C MET A 310 -24.01 -0.03 -2.73
N ASP A 311 -25.26 -0.47 -2.79
CA ASP A 311 -25.57 -1.87 -3.05
C ASP A 311 -25.52 -2.10 -4.55
N TRP A 312 -24.55 -2.90 -5.01
CA TRP A 312 -24.35 -3.18 -6.43
C TRP A 312 -25.54 -3.92 -7.06
N ASN A 313 -26.31 -4.68 -6.26
CA ASN A 313 -27.52 -5.39 -6.69
C ASN A 313 -28.73 -4.45 -6.90
N SER A 314 -28.63 -3.20 -6.47
CA SER A 314 -29.73 -2.23 -6.65
C SER A 314 -29.80 -1.62 -8.06
N GLY A 315 -28.78 -1.90 -8.89
CA GLY A 315 -28.73 -1.56 -10.31
C GLY A 315 -29.05 -2.76 -11.20
N GLY A 316 -29.15 -2.51 -12.51
CA GLY A 316 -29.28 -3.57 -13.50
C GLY A 316 -29.58 -3.03 -14.89
N LEU A 317 -29.79 -3.94 -15.84
CA LEU A 317 -30.42 -3.61 -17.11
C LEU A 317 -31.93 -3.49 -16.88
N GLU A 318 -32.49 -2.31 -17.11
CA GLU A 318 -33.93 -2.11 -17.10
C GLU A 318 -34.47 -2.13 -18.54
N PHE A 319 -35.61 -2.79 -18.70
CA PHE A 319 -36.34 -2.87 -19.96
C PHE A 319 -37.55 -1.92 -19.91
N PRO A 320 -38.05 -1.47 -21.07
CA PRO A 320 -39.29 -0.70 -21.12
C PRO A 320 -40.43 -1.47 -20.42
N GLY A 321 -41.04 -0.87 -19.38
CA GLY A 321 -42.04 -1.54 -18.53
C GLY A 321 -43.32 -2.02 -19.24
N THR A 322 -43.54 -1.60 -20.48
CA THR A 322 -44.54 -2.15 -21.40
C THR A 322 -43.89 -2.39 -22.76
N ALA A 323 -43.12 -3.48 -22.87
CA ALA A 323 -42.74 -3.97 -24.19
C ALA A 323 -44.03 -4.27 -24.99
N PRO A 324 -44.20 -3.72 -26.21
CA PRO A 324 -45.31 -4.12 -27.07
C PRO A 324 -45.28 -5.65 -27.24
N TYR A 325 -46.45 -6.29 -27.25
CA TYR A 325 -46.56 -7.74 -27.40
C TYR A 325 -45.93 -8.27 -28.72
N ASP A 326 -45.80 -7.39 -29.71
CA ASP A 326 -45.04 -7.62 -30.95
C ASP A 326 -44.29 -6.33 -31.33
N PRO A 327 -43.10 -6.09 -30.77
CA PRO A 327 -42.40 -4.81 -30.91
C PRO A 327 -41.87 -4.56 -32.32
N LEU A 328 -41.70 -5.61 -33.11
CA LEU A 328 -41.17 -5.56 -34.47
C LEU A 328 -42.27 -5.75 -35.53
N ASN A 329 -43.51 -6.00 -35.12
CA ASN A 329 -44.63 -6.31 -35.99
C ASN A 329 -44.34 -7.52 -36.91
N ILE A 330 -43.69 -8.56 -36.37
CA ILE A 330 -43.26 -9.77 -37.10
C ILE A 330 -43.98 -11.04 -36.62
N LYS A 331 -44.97 -10.92 -35.73
CA LYS A 331 -45.73 -12.08 -35.25
C LYS A 331 -46.51 -12.74 -36.39
N ASP A 332 -47.08 -11.97 -37.30
CA ASP A 332 -47.78 -12.51 -38.46
C ASP A 332 -46.82 -13.29 -39.38
N ASP A 333 -45.57 -12.86 -39.49
CA ASP A 333 -44.54 -13.58 -40.24
C ASP A 333 -44.22 -14.94 -39.60
N LEU A 334 -44.18 -15.02 -38.26
CA LEU A 334 -44.03 -16.28 -37.52
C LEU A 334 -45.24 -17.20 -37.75
N MET A 335 -46.46 -16.67 -37.59
CA MET A 335 -47.70 -17.43 -37.75
C MET A 335 -47.91 -17.95 -39.19
N ASN A 336 -47.39 -17.22 -40.18
CA ASN A 336 -47.44 -17.61 -41.59
C ASN A 336 -46.27 -18.51 -42.02
N GLY A 337 -45.34 -18.84 -41.11
CA GLY A 337 -44.15 -19.67 -41.39
C GLY A 337 -43.10 -18.99 -42.28
N LEU A 338 -43.10 -17.66 -42.34
CA LEU A 338 -42.10 -16.87 -43.07
C LEU A 338 -40.80 -16.72 -42.26
N ILE A 339 -40.90 -16.81 -40.94
CA ILE A 339 -39.78 -16.93 -39.99
C ILE A 339 -40.10 -18.08 -39.03
N ASP A 340 -39.07 -18.68 -38.47
CA ASP A 340 -39.18 -19.67 -37.39
C ASP A 340 -39.12 -18.99 -36.01
N ASP A 341 -39.37 -19.79 -34.97
CA ASP A 341 -39.33 -19.36 -33.57
C ASP A 341 -37.94 -18.80 -33.20
N ASP A 342 -36.86 -19.38 -33.74
CA ASP A 342 -35.47 -18.97 -33.49
C ASP A 342 -35.20 -17.55 -34.02
N GLU A 343 -35.58 -17.26 -35.27
CA GLU A 343 -35.41 -15.94 -35.86
C GLU A 343 -36.31 -14.90 -35.20
N TRP A 344 -37.54 -15.27 -34.80
CA TRP A 344 -38.42 -14.39 -34.01
C TRP A 344 -37.80 -14.05 -32.66
N GLN A 345 -37.29 -15.05 -31.93
CA GLN A 345 -36.65 -14.88 -30.64
C GLN A 345 -35.39 -14.01 -30.76
N ARG A 346 -34.53 -14.29 -31.76
CA ARG A 346 -33.31 -13.52 -32.01
C ARG A 346 -33.59 -12.05 -32.27
N ARG A 347 -34.55 -11.74 -33.15
CA ARG A 347 -34.92 -10.34 -33.47
C ARG A 347 -35.56 -9.63 -32.28
N THR A 348 -36.44 -10.31 -31.55
CA THR A 348 -37.09 -9.75 -30.36
C THR A 348 -36.08 -9.48 -29.24
N ASN A 349 -35.15 -10.41 -29.01
CA ASN A 349 -34.04 -10.23 -28.07
C ASN A 349 -33.14 -9.06 -28.48
N GLN A 350 -32.81 -8.93 -29.77
CA GLN A 350 -32.03 -7.79 -30.26
C GLN A 350 -32.76 -6.46 -30.00
N TRP A 351 -34.06 -6.40 -30.28
CA TRP A 351 -34.85 -5.20 -30.00
C TRP A 351 -34.89 -4.89 -28.50
N LEU A 352 -35.09 -5.89 -27.64
CA LEU A 352 -35.05 -5.72 -26.19
C LEU A 352 -33.69 -5.19 -25.70
N ALA A 353 -32.58 -5.70 -26.26
CA ALA A 353 -31.24 -5.21 -25.97
C ALA A 353 -31.02 -3.76 -26.45
N ASP A 354 -31.54 -3.40 -27.63
CA ASP A 354 -31.44 -2.04 -28.16
C ASP A 354 -32.26 -1.02 -27.34
N GLN A 355 -33.35 -1.46 -26.71
CA GLN A 355 -34.21 -0.61 -25.88
C GLN A 355 -33.85 -0.61 -24.39
N SER A 356 -33.04 -1.56 -23.93
CA SER A 356 -32.64 -1.61 -22.52
C SER A 356 -31.67 -0.47 -22.20
N PHE A 357 -31.75 0.02 -20.96
CA PHE A 357 -30.82 1.01 -20.44
C PHE A 357 -30.25 0.54 -19.10
N THR A 358 -29.05 1.02 -18.80
CA THR A 358 -28.38 0.71 -17.54
C THR A 358 -28.92 1.60 -16.43
N ARG A 359 -29.66 1.02 -15.49
CA ARG A 359 -29.93 1.64 -14.21
C ARG A 359 -28.74 1.40 -13.30
N ARG A 360 -28.03 2.48 -12.96
CA ARG A 360 -26.88 2.42 -12.05
C ARG A 360 -27.32 2.50 -10.60
N PRO A 361 -26.61 1.83 -9.68
CA PRO A 361 -26.93 1.88 -8.26
C PRO A 361 -26.81 3.32 -7.71
N GLU A 362 -27.65 3.64 -6.73
CA GLU A 362 -27.61 4.89 -5.97
C GLU A 362 -27.11 4.58 -4.54
N PRO A 363 -26.47 5.54 -3.86
CA PRO A 363 -26.06 5.31 -2.48
C PRO A 363 -27.26 5.21 -1.54
N LEU A 364 -27.11 4.38 -0.51
CA LEU A 364 -28.12 4.22 0.53
C LEU A 364 -28.09 5.41 1.49
N LEU A 365 -29.20 6.16 1.58
CA LEU A 365 -29.37 7.20 2.60
C LEU A 365 -29.46 6.55 3.98
N LYS A 366 -28.97 7.22 5.03
CA LYS A 366 -29.00 6.69 6.40
C LYS A 366 -30.39 6.27 6.87
N LYS A 367 -31.42 7.01 6.47
CA LYS A 367 -32.83 6.70 6.78
C LYS A 367 -33.30 5.36 6.18
N ASP A 368 -32.66 4.92 5.11
CA ASP A 368 -33.01 3.71 4.35
C ASP A 368 -32.08 2.53 4.70
N LYS A 369 -31.01 2.78 5.46
CA LYS A 369 -30.17 1.74 6.04
C LYS A 369 -30.94 0.98 7.13
N GLY A 370 -30.90 -0.36 7.08
CA GLY A 370 -31.53 -1.21 8.10
C GLY A 370 -30.96 -1.00 9.52
N TYR A 371 -31.74 -1.36 10.55
CA TYR A 371 -31.27 -1.33 11.95
C TYR A 371 -29.97 -2.13 12.10
N GLY A 372 -28.90 -1.47 12.58
CA GLY A 372 -27.57 -2.08 12.75
C GLY A 372 -26.67 -2.06 11.52
N ALA A 373 -26.99 -1.27 10.50
CA ALA A 373 -26.14 -1.07 9.30
C ALA A 373 -25.04 -0.01 9.47
N ASP A 374 -25.12 0.86 10.49
CA ASP A 374 -24.01 1.77 10.85
C ASP A 374 -23.04 1.02 11.79
N LYS A 375 -22.32 0.03 11.26
CA LYS A 375 -21.51 -0.88 12.08
C LYS A 375 -20.19 -0.29 12.57
N CYS A 376 -19.71 0.82 12.01
CA CYS A 376 -18.54 1.50 12.56
C CYS A 376 -18.44 2.97 12.12
N ILE A 377 -18.75 3.88 13.04
CA ILE A 377 -18.35 5.28 12.92
C ILE A 377 -16.97 5.38 13.53
N LEU A 378 -15.96 5.78 12.74
CA LEU A 378 -14.66 6.17 13.27
C LEU A 378 -14.87 7.28 14.31
N THR A 379 -14.47 7.03 15.56
CA THR A 379 -14.56 8.00 16.65
C THR A 379 -13.17 8.41 17.10
N PRO A 380 -13.03 9.55 17.79
CA PRO A 380 -11.77 9.94 18.41
C PRO A 380 -11.21 8.85 19.34
N GLU A 381 -12.08 8.17 20.09
CA GLU A 381 -11.69 7.08 20.99
C GLU A 381 -11.17 5.87 20.21
N SER A 382 -11.82 5.48 19.11
CA SER A 382 -11.36 4.35 18.31
C SER A 382 -10.03 4.63 17.61
N ILE A 383 -9.78 5.88 17.18
CA ILE A 383 -8.48 6.32 16.65
C ILE A 383 -7.39 6.24 17.72
N ALA A 384 -7.71 6.64 18.96
CA ALA A 384 -6.78 6.60 20.09
C ALA A 384 -6.53 5.19 20.63
N ASP A 385 -7.46 4.26 20.42
CA ASP A 385 -7.37 2.87 20.87
C ASP A 385 -6.40 2.05 20.02
N LYS A 386 -5.15 1.94 20.50
CA LYS A 386 -4.09 1.20 19.83
C LYS A 386 -4.17 -0.31 20.06
N THR A 387 -5.18 -0.84 20.74
CA THR A 387 -5.25 -2.26 21.11
C THR A 387 -5.24 -3.19 19.91
N VAL A 388 -5.84 -2.80 18.77
CA VAL A 388 -5.85 -3.62 17.55
C VAL A 388 -4.45 -3.78 16.95
N MET A 389 -3.67 -2.70 16.97
CA MET A 389 -2.33 -2.64 16.40
C MET A 389 -1.27 -3.18 17.36
N LEU A 390 -1.33 -2.80 18.64
CA LEU A 390 -0.33 -3.17 19.64
C LEU A 390 -0.69 -4.45 20.39
N GLY A 391 -1.96 -4.81 20.57
CA GLY A 391 -2.37 -6.02 21.31
C GLY A 391 -1.62 -6.20 22.64
N GLU A 392 -1.05 -7.40 22.84
CA GLU A 392 -0.09 -7.71 23.91
C GLU A 392 1.37 -7.47 23.52
N VAL A 393 1.63 -6.94 22.32
CA VAL A 393 2.96 -6.72 21.76
C VAL A 393 3.64 -5.56 22.50
N GLY A 394 4.83 -5.82 23.02
CA GLY A 394 5.62 -4.83 23.80
C GLY A 394 6.25 -3.69 22.98
N GLY A 395 5.92 -3.56 21.69
CA GLY A 395 6.51 -2.57 20.78
C GLY A 395 6.21 -2.83 19.30
N ILE A 396 6.78 -2.01 18.43
CA ILE A 396 6.67 -2.11 16.97
C ILE A 396 8.04 -2.07 16.30
N GLN A 397 8.08 -2.43 15.03
CA GLN A 397 9.26 -2.36 14.17
C GLN A 397 8.99 -1.38 13.03
N VAL A 398 9.89 -0.42 12.81
CA VAL A 398 9.73 0.63 11.79
C VAL A 398 10.98 0.75 10.94
N VAL A 399 10.83 0.76 9.63
CA VAL A 399 11.90 1.15 8.69
C VAL A 399 11.75 2.64 8.40
N VAL A 400 12.84 3.41 8.58
CA VAL A 400 12.84 4.85 8.35
C VAL A 400 13.55 5.15 7.02
N LYS A 401 12.91 5.93 6.16
CA LYS A 401 13.50 6.48 4.95
C LYS A 401 13.35 7.99 4.94
N MET A 402 14.42 8.68 4.62
CA MET A 402 14.39 10.13 4.40
C MET A 402 15.04 10.41 3.05
N SER A 403 14.35 11.11 2.17
CA SER A 403 14.81 11.38 0.81
C SER A 403 14.56 12.83 0.40
N ALA A 404 15.39 13.33 -0.51
CA ALA A 404 15.28 14.64 -1.12
C ALA A 404 15.37 14.49 -2.63
N VAL A 405 14.45 15.12 -3.36
CA VAL A 405 14.46 15.20 -4.83
C VAL A 405 14.70 16.65 -5.21
N TYR A 406 15.68 16.89 -6.08
CA TYR A 406 16.02 18.21 -6.59
C TYR A 406 15.74 18.30 -8.09
N LEU A 407 14.95 19.30 -8.48
CA LEU A 407 14.60 19.62 -9.85
C LEU A 407 15.32 20.90 -10.30
N THR A 408 15.76 20.93 -11.55
CA THR A 408 16.42 22.09 -12.15
C THR A 408 15.65 22.56 -13.38
N PRO A 409 15.86 23.78 -13.87
CA PRO A 409 15.26 24.24 -15.13
C PRO A 409 15.50 23.31 -16.32
N GLU A 410 16.66 22.64 -16.36
CA GLU A 410 17.05 21.69 -17.42
C GLU A 410 16.31 20.36 -17.29
N ASN A 411 15.96 19.95 -16.07
CA ASN A 411 15.12 18.80 -15.80
C ASN A 411 13.99 19.16 -14.81
N PRO A 412 12.91 19.78 -15.33
CA PRO A 412 11.88 20.40 -14.49
C PRO A 412 10.80 19.42 -14.03
N VAL A 413 10.88 18.13 -14.39
CA VAL A 413 9.85 17.11 -14.11
C VAL A 413 10.46 15.91 -13.39
N TYR A 414 9.87 15.52 -12.27
CA TYR A 414 10.15 14.25 -11.62
C TYR A 414 9.14 13.19 -12.03
N ASP A 415 9.62 12.02 -12.43
CA ASP A 415 8.80 10.82 -12.63
C ASP A 415 9.41 9.66 -11.83
N SER A 416 8.86 9.41 -10.63
CA SER A 416 9.46 8.50 -9.64
C SER A 416 9.45 7.04 -10.06
N GLN A 417 8.42 6.59 -10.76
CA GLN A 417 8.08 5.19 -10.96
C GLN A 417 7.13 5.07 -12.16
N SER A 418 7.45 4.24 -13.15
CA SER A 418 6.54 3.97 -14.26
C SER A 418 5.37 3.07 -13.85
N GLU A 419 5.49 2.31 -12.77
CA GLU A 419 4.62 1.19 -12.43
C GLU A 419 4.06 1.26 -10.99
N PHE A 420 2.96 0.55 -10.76
CA PHE A 420 2.34 0.36 -9.45
C PHE A 420 3.09 -0.71 -8.67
N ALA A 421 3.35 -0.48 -7.38
CA ALA A 421 4.12 -1.37 -6.53
C ALA A 421 3.55 -1.44 -5.10
N LEU A 422 3.93 -2.47 -4.35
CA LEU A 422 3.77 -2.49 -2.89
C LEU A 422 5.02 -1.86 -2.23
N ASP A 423 4.92 -1.55 -0.94
CA ASP A 423 6.06 -1.09 -0.15
C ASP A 423 6.82 -2.30 0.44
N GLY A 424 8.11 -2.40 0.10
CA GLY A 424 8.97 -3.48 0.58
C GLY A 424 8.73 -4.82 -0.13
N ALA A 425 9.62 -5.79 0.11
CA ALA A 425 9.42 -7.17 -0.34
C ALA A 425 8.59 -7.95 0.70
N LEU A 426 8.05 -9.11 0.33
CA LEU A 426 7.22 -9.90 1.24
C LEU A 426 7.94 -10.34 2.53
N ASN A 427 9.27 -10.50 2.49
CA ASN A 427 10.09 -10.77 3.68
C ASN A 427 10.27 -9.56 4.61
N ASP A 428 10.02 -8.32 4.15
CA ASP A 428 10.10 -7.13 5.00
C ASP A 428 8.87 -6.97 5.90
N ARG A 429 7.75 -7.64 5.55
CA ARG A 429 6.49 -7.67 6.33
C ARG A 429 5.91 -6.28 6.60
N ILE A 430 6.00 -5.37 5.63
CA ILE A 430 5.42 -4.04 5.76
C ILE A 430 3.89 -4.15 5.75
N ALA A 431 3.25 -3.67 6.81
CA ALA A 431 1.80 -3.62 6.98
C ALA A 431 1.21 -2.28 6.52
N ALA A 432 1.90 -1.17 6.79
CA ALA A 432 1.43 0.15 6.44
C ALA A 432 2.60 1.12 6.21
N THR A 433 2.33 2.19 5.46
CA THR A 433 3.31 3.24 5.18
C THR A 433 2.73 4.59 5.57
N ALA A 434 3.53 5.43 6.21
CA ALA A 434 3.23 6.83 6.44
C ALA A 434 4.24 7.70 5.68
N VAL A 435 3.76 8.68 4.92
CA VAL A 435 4.55 9.59 4.11
C VAL A 435 4.27 11.03 4.56
N TYR A 436 5.32 11.79 4.84
CA TYR A 436 5.24 13.19 5.24
C TYR A 436 6.16 14.07 4.38
N PHE A 437 5.59 15.08 3.75
CA PHE A 437 6.36 16.07 2.97
C PHE A 437 6.69 17.23 3.89
N PHE A 438 7.96 17.38 4.24
CA PHE A 438 8.39 18.29 5.31
C PHE A 438 9.07 19.57 4.79
N ASP A 439 9.44 19.61 3.50
CA ASP A 439 10.15 20.74 2.90
C ASP A 439 9.97 20.69 1.36
N ASP A 440 9.07 21.52 0.83
CA ASP A 440 8.89 21.70 -0.61
C ASP A 440 9.26 23.15 -1.00
N ASP A 441 10.17 23.32 -1.96
CA ASP A 441 10.40 24.62 -2.61
C ASP A 441 10.20 24.49 -4.12
N ASN A 442 9.47 25.45 -4.70
CA ASN A 442 9.25 25.58 -6.13
C ASN A 442 8.71 24.33 -6.87
N VAL A 443 8.05 23.40 -6.19
CA VAL A 443 7.45 22.19 -6.82
C VAL A 443 5.93 22.21 -6.75
N THR A 444 5.26 21.63 -7.75
CA THR A 444 3.80 21.42 -7.73
C THR A 444 3.42 20.36 -6.71
N ASP A 445 2.16 20.38 -6.28
CA ASP A 445 1.56 19.27 -5.54
C ASP A 445 1.71 17.97 -6.37
N SER A 446 1.89 16.83 -5.69
CA SER A 446 1.90 15.51 -6.33
C SER A 446 0.71 14.68 -5.86
N ARG A 447 0.53 13.50 -6.45
CA ARG A 447 -0.50 12.55 -6.02
C ARG A 447 0.09 11.15 -5.88
N ILE A 448 -0.48 10.37 -4.97
CA ILE A 448 -0.25 8.93 -4.86
C ILE A 448 -1.52 8.25 -5.35
N SER A 449 -1.42 7.48 -6.43
CA SER A 449 -2.53 6.71 -7.01
C SER A 449 -2.51 5.29 -6.46
N PHE A 450 -3.69 4.70 -6.24
CA PHE A 450 -3.84 3.37 -5.67
C PHE A 450 -4.62 2.43 -6.57
N LYS A 451 -4.27 1.14 -6.49
CA LYS A 451 -4.98 0.01 -7.09
C LYS A 451 -5.22 -1.06 -6.04
N SER A 452 -6.34 -1.76 -6.19
CA SER A 452 -6.67 -2.92 -5.35
C SER A 452 -7.18 -4.07 -6.18
N ARG A 453 -6.83 -5.29 -5.76
CA ARG A 453 -7.49 -6.50 -6.22
C ARG A 453 -8.90 -6.56 -5.64
N PHE A 454 -9.85 -7.08 -6.41
CA PHE A 454 -11.19 -7.43 -5.94
C PHE A 454 -11.48 -8.91 -6.19
N HIS A 455 -12.48 -9.45 -5.50
CA HIS A 455 -12.87 -10.83 -5.62
C HIS A 455 -13.64 -11.06 -6.92
N GLY A 456 -12.99 -11.67 -7.91
CA GLY A 456 -13.58 -11.87 -9.24
C GLY A 456 -14.43 -13.13 -9.40
N LEU A 457 -14.19 -14.21 -8.63
CA LEU A 457 -14.90 -15.50 -8.79
C LEU A 457 -16.41 -15.39 -8.61
N HIS A 458 -16.86 -14.88 -7.47
CA HIS A 458 -18.30 -14.65 -7.23
C HIS A 458 -18.85 -13.48 -8.06
N PHE A 459 -17.98 -12.62 -8.62
CA PHE A 459 -18.44 -11.51 -9.44
C PHE A 459 -19.18 -12.02 -10.67
N GLU A 460 -18.71 -13.10 -11.32
CA GLU A 460 -19.36 -13.68 -12.50
C GLU A 460 -20.69 -14.38 -12.17
N GLU A 461 -20.75 -15.07 -11.03
CA GLU A 461 -21.93 -15.86 -10.63
C GLU A 461 -23.08 -15.00 -10.08
N GLU A 462 -22.75 -14.01 -9.24
CA GLU A 462 -23.76 -13.20 -8.56
C GLU A 462 -24.26 -12.05 -9.45
N CYS A 463 -23.48 -11.64 -10.44
CA CYS A 463 -23.90 -10.68 -11.45
C CYS A 463 -24.77 -11.36 -12.53
N TRP A 464 -26.05 -11.59 -12.25
CA TRP A 464 -27.00 -12.10 -13.23
C TRP A 464 -27.21 -11.10 -14.39
N TYR A 465 -26.42 -11.21 -15.46
CA TYR A 465 -26.61 -10.45 -16.69
C TYR A 465 -26.91 -11.38 -17.86
N ASN A 466 -27.63 -10.86 -18.86
CA ASN A 466 -27.83 -11.59 -20.11
C ASN A 466 -26.49 -11.73 -20.84
N ASP A 467 -26.20 -12.94 -21.33
CA ASP A 467 -24.99 -13.26 -22.08
C ASP A 467 -24.70 -12.20 -23.16
N GLY A 468 -23.51 -11.58 -23.07
CA GLY A 468 -23.00 -10.64 -24.07
C GLY A 468 -23.32 -9.16 -23.88
N ASP A 469 -24.13 -8.76 -22.89
CA ASP A 469 -24.40 -7.33 -22.61
C ASP A 469 -23.55 -6.76 -21.47
N GLU A 470 -22.31 -6.42 -21.79
CA GLU A 470 -21.32 -5.88 -20.84
C GLU A 470 -21.56 -4.40 -20.45
N ARG A 471 -22.61 -3.76 -20.98
CA ARG A 471 -22.86 -2.32 -20.75
C ARG A 471 -23.03 -1.99 -19.27
N TYR A 472 -23.70 -2.86 -18.51
CA TYR A 472 -23.86 -2.67 -17.07
C TYR A 472 -22.51 -2.65 -16.36
N VAL A 473 -21.65 -3.65 -16.60
CA VAL A 473 -20.34 -3.76 -15.96
C VAL A 473 -19.46 -2.55 -16.30
N GLU A 474 -19.43 -2.15 -17.57
CA GLU A 474 -18.67 -0.98 -17.99
C GLU A 474 -19.19 0.32 -17.35
N GLN A 475 -20.50 0.55 -17.36
CA GLN A 475 -21.08 1.80 -16.89
C GLN A 475 -21.20 1.90 -15.37
N THR A 476 -21.19 0.76 -14.68
CA THR A 476 -21.26 0.68 -13.21
C THR A 476 -19.87 0.60 -12.60
N PHE A 477 -18.97 -0.26 -13.07
CA PHE A 477 -17.66 -0.51 -12.45
C PHE A 477 -16.47 0.05 -13.24
N GLY A 478 -16.66 0.39 -14.52
CA GLY A 478 -15.66 1.08 -15.33
C GLY A 478 -14.58 0.19 -15.94
N PHE A 479 -14.86 -1.10 -16.13
CA PHE A 479 -14.02 -2.04 -16.89
C PHE A 479 -14.89 -2.87 -17.84
N ARG A 480 -14.27 -3.46 -18.87
CA ARG A 480 -14.92 -4.39 -19.80
C ARG A 480 -14.30 -5.77 -19.67
N PRO A 481 -15.07 -6.81 -19.34
CA PRO A 481 -14.62 -8.19 -19.43
C PRO A 481 -14.17 -8.55 -20.88
N PRO A 482 -13.27 -9.52 -21.08
CA PRO A 482 -12.41 -10.12 -20.06
C PRO A 482 -11.38 -9.11 -19.52
N ALA A 483 -11.28 -8.96 -18.20
CA ALA A 483 -10.35 -8.03 -17.56
C ALA A 483 -9.77 -8.60 -16.26
N PRO A 484 -8.53 -8.23 -15.88
CA PRO A 484 -7.99 -8.60 -14.57
C PRO A 484 -8.87 -8.09 -13.43
N SER A 485 -8.97 -8.86 -12.34
CA SER A 485 -9.66 -8.45 -11.10
C SER A 485 -8.87 -7.41 -10.30
N LEU A 486 -8.47 -6.32 -10.97
CA LEU A 486 -7.62 -5.26 -10.45
C LEU A 486 -8.19 -3.92 -10.88
N GLN A 487 -8.52 -3.06 -9.92
CA GLN A 487 -9.19 -1.80 -10.18
C GLN A 487 -8.36 -0.58 -9.73
N ASP A 488 -8.39 0.49 -10.52
CA ASP A 488 -7.96 1.83 -10.09
C ASP A 488 -8.98 2.38 -9.09
N VAL A 489 -8.55 2.58 -7.86
CA VAL A 489 -9.44 2.90 -6.75
C VAL A 489 -9.42 4.38 -6.34
N GLY A 490 -8.40 5.13 -6.76
CA GLY A 490 -8.34 6.58 -6.57
C GLY A 490 -6.92 7.09 -6.33
N SER A 491 -6.81 8.36 -5.97
CA SER A 491 -5.53 8.98 -5.62
C SER A 491 -5.70 10.02 -4.51
N VAL A 492 -4.64 10.23 -3.71
CA VAL A 492 -4.56 11.27 -2.69
C VAL A 492 -3.51 12.32 -3.07
N THR A 493 -3.75 13.56 -2.70
CA THR A 493 -2.83 14.69 -2.96
C THR A 493 -1.81 14.83 -1.83
N MET A 494 -0.56 15.09 -2.20
CA MET A 494 0.55 15.36 -1.30
C MET A 494 1.15 16.74 -1.59
N ARG A 495 1.43 17.48 -0.52
CA ARG A 495 2.13 18.77 -0.48
C ARG A 495 2.75 18.97 0.89
N GLU A 496 3.67 19.92 1.02
CA GLU A 496 4.31 20.25 2.31
C GLU A 496 3.29 20.38 3.45
N GLY A 497 3.62 19.77 4.58
CA GLY A 497 2.79 19.76 5.79
C GLY A 497 1.74 18.65 5.83
N LEU A 498 1.51 17.92 4.73
CA LEU A 498 0.60 16.78 4.72
C LEU A 498 1.32 15.48 5.07
N MET A 499 0.76 14.76 6.04
CA MET A 499 1.04 13.36 6.32
C MET A 499 -0.11 12.49 5.81
N VAL A 500 0.22 11.43 5.08
CA VAL A 500 -0.74 10.39 4.67
C VAL A 500 -0.22 9.03 5.11
N ALA A 501 -1.09 8.23 5.71
CA ALA A 501 -0.86 6.82 5.97
C ALA A 501 -1.79 5.95 5.10
N TYR A 502 -1.28 4.82 4.64
CA TYR A 502 -2.03 3.86 3.83
C TYR A 502 -1.58 2.41 4.14
N PRO A 503 -2.49 1.41 4.01
CA PRO A 503 -2.14 0.02 4.25
C PRO A 503 -1.42 -0.58 3.03
N ASN A 504 -0.51 -1.53 3.27
CA ASN A 504 0.28 -2.19 2.24
C ASN A 504 -0.46 -3.37 1.57
N VAL A 505 -1.79 -3.27 1.48
CA VAL A 505 -2.64 -4.15 0.67
C VAL A 505 -3.03 -3.50 -0.66
N LEU A 506 -2.73 -2.21 -0.83
CA LEU A 506 -2.97 -1.45 -2.04
C LEU A 506 -1.67 -1.27 -2.79
N GLN A 507 -1.65 -1.61 -4.08
CA GLN A 507 -0.55 -1.15 -4.92
C GLN A 507 -0.66 0.37 -5.06
N HIS A 508 0.46 1.07 -5.00
CA HIS A 508 0.49 2.51 -5.13
C HIS A 508 1.50 2.96 -6.17
N LYS A 509 1.29 4.16 -6.70
CA LYS A 509 2.17 4.80 -7.67
C LYS A 509 2.24 6.29 -7.39
N ASN A 510 3.45 6.79 -7.22
CA ASN A 510 3.70 8.23 -7.12
C ASN A 510 3.58 8.87 -8.51
N LEU A 511 2.62 9.78 -8.70
CA LEU A 511 2.45 10.50 -9.96
C LEU A 511 3.53 11.58 -10.13
N SER A 512 3.82 11.90 -11.39
CA SER A 512 4.82 12.91 -11.73
C SER A 512 4.43 14.30 -11.22
N TYR A 513 5.46 15.09 -10.89
CA TYR A 513 5.31 16.50 -10.50
C TYR A 513 6.43 17.32 -11.14
N ARG A 514 6.28 18.65 -11.11
CA ARG A 514 7.20 19.55 -11.82
C ARG A 514 7.49 20.82 -11.05
N LEU A 515 8.42 21.62 -11.56
CA LEU A 515 8.66 22.98 -11.09
C LEU A 515 7.42 23.87 -11.27
N LYS A 516 7.11 24.68 -10.24
CA LYS A 516 6.08 25.74 -10.30
C LYS A 516 6.55 26.88 -11.21
N ASP A 517 7.76 27.39 -10.95
CA ASP A 517 8.49 28.31 -11.83
C ASP A 517 9.61 27.52 -12.54
N PRO A 518 9.49 27.24 -13.85
CA PRO A 518 10.48 26.48 -14.61
C PRO A 518 11.86 27.14 -14.68
N THR A 519 12.00 28.42 -14.31
CA THR A 519 13.28 29.16 -14.39
C THR A 519 14.12 29.06 -13.13
N ARG A 520 13.55 28.56 -12.03
CA ARG A 520 14.22 28.43 -10.73
C ARG A 520 14.31 26.95 -10.34
N PRO A 521 15.42 26.50 -9.73
CA PRO A 521 15.47 25.16 -9.12
C PRO A 521 14.40 24.98 -8.05
N GLY A 522 14.11 23.74 -7.71
CA GLY A 522 13.16 23.37 -6.66
C GLY A 522 13.53 22.05 -6.01
N HIS A 523 12.93 21.77 -4.86
CA HIS A 523 13.14 20.50 -4.17
C HIS A 523 11.89 20.02 -3.45
N ARG A 524 11.89 18.73 -3.14
CA ARG A 524 10.94 18.07 -2.27
C ARG A 524 11.68 17.14 -1.32
N LYS A 525 11.48 17.30 -0.02
CA LYS A 525 12.01 16.37 0.99
C LYS A 525 10.89 15.63 1.70
N VAL A 526 11.09 14.32 1.81
CA VAL A 526 10.08 13.36 2.24
C VAL A 526 10.64 12.49 3.34
N LEU A 527 9.88 12.35 4.42
CA LEU A 527 10.07 11.33 5.44
C LEU A 527 9.03 10.23 5.21
N THR A 528 9.50 9.00 5.06
CA THR A 528 8.65 7.81 4.92
C THR A 528 8.95 6.85 6.06
N LEU A 529 7.90 6.41 6.74
CA LEU A 529 7.95 5.43 7.82
C LEU A 529 7.19 4.19 7.36
N TYR A 530 7.87 3.05 7.30
CA TYR A 530 7.26 1.78 6.98
C TYR A 530 7.05 1.00 8.27
N LEU A 531 5.79 0.75 8.62
CA LEU A 531 5.40 -0.08 9.74
C LEU A 531 5.52 -1.55 9.33
N VAL A 532 6.38 -2.29 10.01
CA VAL A 532 6.39 -3.76 9.95
C VAL A 532 5.20 -4.27 10.77
N ASP A 533 4.52 -5.30 10.27
CA ASP A 533 3.39 -5.95 10.95
C ASP A 533 3.74 -6.26 12.42
N PRO A 534 3.09 -5.60 13.41
CA PRO A 534 3.36 -5.81 14.82
C PRO A 534 3.14 -7.26 15.29
N ARG A 535 2.38 -8.07 14.55
CA ARG A 535 2.08 -9.47 14.89
C ARG A 535 3.19 -10.44 14.48
N ILE A 536 4.16 -10.00 13.68
CA ILE A 536 5.32 -10.79 13.27
C ILE A 536 6.62 -10.01 13.48
N LYS A 537 7.47 -10.51 14.39
CA LYS A 537 8.80 -9.94 14.59
C LYS A 537 9.73 -10.42 13.47
N VAL A 538 10.39 -9.49 12.79
CA VAL A 538 11.45 -9.78 11.81
C VAL A 538 12.82 -9.42 12.37
N LEU A 539 13.90 -9.85 11.70
CA LEU A 539 15.26 -9.44 12.06
C LEU A 539 15.40 -7.92 11.98
N SER A 540 15.79 -7.32 13.09
CA SER A 540 15.93 -5.86 13.24
C SER A 540 17.37 -5.45 13.47
N THR A 541 17.60 -4.14 13.57
CA THR A 541 18.86 -3.58 14.07
C THR A 541 19.16 -3.97 15.52
N ALA A 542 18.21 -4.52 16.27
CA ALA A 542 18.49 -5.12 17.57
C ALA A 542 19.13 -6.52 17.45
N ASN A 543 18.91 -7.23 16.34
CA ASN A 543 19.47 -8.57 16.12
C ASN A 543 20.74 -8.52 15.25
N VAL A 544 20.81 -7.54 14.35
CA VAL A 544 21.93 -7.33 13.41
C VAL A 544 22.74 -6.11 13.85
N PRO A 545 23.98 -6.30 14.34
CA PRO A 545 24.84 -5.18 14.70
C PRO A 545 25.14 -4.26 13.51
N PRO A 546 25.55 -3.01 13.76
CA PRO A 546 25.90 -2.11 12.67
C PRO A 546 26.95 -2.73 11.75
N GLN A 547 26.73 -2.61 10.45
CA GLN A 547 27.51 -3.29 9.43
C GLN A 547 28.54 -2.37 8.76
N GLN A 548 28.51 -1.08 9.06
CA GLN A 548 29.31 -0.05 8.41
C GLN A 548 30.77 -0.12 8.87
N ALA A 549 31.71 -0.38 7.95
CA ALA A 549 33.14 -0.37 8.27
C ALA A 549 33.62 0.98 8.79
N GLU A 550 33.12 2.07 8.24
CA GLU A 550 33.41 3.42 8.70
C GLU A 550 32.99 3.69 10.16
N TRP A 551 31.91 3.06 10.64
CA TRP A 551 31.51 3.18 12.05
C TRP A 551 32.45 2.38 12.94
N TRP A 552 32.81 1.16 12.52
CA TRP A 552 33.78 0.32 13.23
C TRP A 552 35.11 1.03 13.45
N VAL A 553 35.70 1.55 12.38
CA VAL A 553 37.00 2.25 12.41
C VAL A 553 37.01 3.38 13.41
N ARG A 554 35.95 4.19 13.40
CA ARG A 554 35.83 5.35 14.26
C ARG A 554 35.79 4.96 15.73
N GLU A 555 35.00 3.94 16.06
CA GLU A 555 34.87 3.44 17.42
C GLU A 555 36.15 2.72 17.88
N PHE A 556 36.84 2.02 16.98
CA PHE A 556 38.16 1.42 17.24
C PHE A 556 39.27 2.48 17.40
N ALA A 557 39.14 3.65 16.76
CA ALA A 557 40.08 4.76 16.87
C ALA A 557 39.84 5.65 18.11
N ARG A 558 38.62 5.66 18.65
CA ARG A 558 38.22 6.49 19.80
C ARG A 558 38.06 5.64 21.07
N ASP A 559 39.13 5.67 21.86
CA ASP A 559 39.28 5.18 23.23
C ASP A 559 39.45 3.66 23.44
N ASN A 560 40.60 3.32 24.02
CA ASN A 560 41.08 1.99 24.42
C ASN A 560 41.34 0.93 23.33
N GLY A 561 41.24 1.27 22.03
CA GLY A 561 41.65 0.38 20.94
C GLY A 561 43.17 0.21 20.80
N GLN A 562 43.62 -0.97 20.34
CA GLN A 562 45.03 -1.34 20.06
C GLN A 562 45.74 -0.45 19.01
N VAL A 563 45.04 0.54 18.45
CA VAL A 563 45.40 1.33 17.26
C VAL A 563 45.48 2.84 17.58
N LYS A 564 45.32 3.22 18.86
CA LYS A 564 45.38 4.62 19.31
C LYS A 564 46.73 5.23 18.91
N GLY A 565 46.72 6.17 17.95
CA GLY A 565 47.92 6.86 17.46
C GLY A 565 48.45 6.42 16.10
N LEU A 566 47.76 5.55 15.34
CA LEU A 566 48.15 5.28 13.96
C LEU A 566 47.78 6.44 13.00
N PRO A 567 48.60 6.72 11.98
CA PRO A 567 48.26 7.65 10.90
C PRO A 567 46.98 7.24 10.16
N LYS A 568 46.23 8.23 9.64
CA LYS A 568 44.97 8.01 8.89
C LYS A 568 45.18 7.00 7.76
N GLU A 569 46.32 7.07 7.09
CA GLU A 569 46.71 6.21 5.98
C GLU A 569 46.79 4.73 6.38
N VAL A 570 47.26 4.42 7.59
CA VAL A 570 47.34 3.04 8.08
C VAL A 570 45.97 2.52 8.49
N VAL A 571 45.12 3.40 9.04
CA VAL A 571 43.74 3.07 9.35
C VAL A 571 42.95 2.80 8.07
N ASP A 572 43.10 3.62 7.05
CA ASP A 572 42.48 3.45 5.74
C ASP A 572 42.96 2.14 5.07
N MET A 573 44.27 1.84 5.14
CA MET A 573 44.79 0.54 4.68
C MET A 573 44.18 -0.64 5.44
N VAL A 574 43.94 -0.53 6.76
CA VAL A 574 43.25 -1.59 7.51
C VAL A 574 41.85 -1.77 6.97
N VAL A 575 41.09 -0.69 6.74
CA VAL A 575 39.72 -0.72 6.18
C VAL A 575 39.67 -1.37 4.81
N ASP A 576 40.59 -0.99 3.93
CA ASP A 576 40.68 -1.49 2.57
C ASP A 576 41.07 -2.99 2.53
N ASN A 577 41.61 -3.51 3.63
CA ASN A 577 41.97 -4.92 3.80
C ASN A 577 41.09 -5.66 4.83
N ILE A 578 40.02 -5.04 5.35
CA ILE A 578 38.98 -5.77 6.10
C ILE A 578 38.35 -6.76 5.11
N GLY A 579 38.12 -8.00 5.55
CA GLY A 579 37.43 -9.02 4.75
C GLY A 579 35.95 -8.69 4.56
N ASP A 580 35.08 -9.69 4.59
CA ASP A 580 33.67 -9.48 4.21
C ASP A 580 32.85 -8.57 5.16
N ILE A 581 33.31 -8.40 6.42
CA ILE A 581 32.61 -7.70 7.51
C ILE A 581 33.63 -7.06 8.45
N PRO A 582 33.42 -5.80 8.91
CA PRO A 582 32.38 -4.85 8.51
C PRO A 582 32.39 -4.49 7.02
N ILE A 583 31.24 -4.09 6.47
CA ILE A 583 31.02 -3.83 5.05
C ILE A 583 31.55 -2.44 4.66
N PRO A 584 32.50 -2.35 3.71
CA PRO A 584 32.95 -1.08 3.15
C PRO A 584 31.83 -0.33 2.40
N ARG A 585 31.93 1.00 2.31
CA ARG A 585 30.88 1.81 1.67
C ARG A 585 30.72 1.54 0.17
N ALA A 586 31.81 1.26 -0.54
CA ALA A 586 31.77 0.89 -1.96
C ALA A 586 30.99 -0.43 -2.16
N ASP A 587 31.27 -1.43 -1.34
CA ASP A 587 30.55 -2.70 -1.32
C ASP A 587 29.06 -2.53 -1.00
N ALA A 588 28.73 -1.71 -0.01
CA ALA A 588 27.35 -1.42 0.36
C ALA A 588 26.58 -0.76 -0.80
N ARG A 589 27.23 0.11 -1.59
CA ARG A 589 26.62 0.70 -2.80
C ARG A 589 26.36 -0.36 -3.88
N ARG A 590 27.31 -1.26 -4.12
CA ARG A 590 27.12 -2.36 -5.07
C ARG A 590 25.94 -3.25 -4.66
N VAL A 591 25.90 -3.67 -3.40
CA VAL A 591 24.80 -4.48 -2.86
C VAL A 591 23.47 -3.74 -2.96
N ARG A 592 23.43 -2.44 -2.65
CA ARG A 592 22.23 -1.62 -2.80
C ARG A 592 21.68 -1.71 -4.22
N ASP A 593 22.53 -1.60 -5.24
CA ASP A 593 22.09 -1.64 -6.64
C ASP A 593 21.56 -3.04 -7.03
N GLU A 594 22.19 -4.11 -6.52
CA GLU A 594 21.69 -5.49 -6.67
C GLU A 594 20.33 -5.67 -6.00
N VAL A 595 20.14 -5.15 -4.78
CA VAL A 595 18.88 -5.21 -4.03
C VAL A 595 17.77 -4.43 -4.72
N VAL A 596 18.07 -3.23 -5.24
CA VAL A 596 17.09 -2.43 -5.99
C VAL A 596 16.67 -3.15 -7.27
N ALA A 597 17.60 -3.81 -7.97
CA ALA A 597 17.30 -4.59 -9.16
C ALA A 597 16.43 -5.81 -8.84
N GLU A 598 16.76 -6.60 -7.82
CA GLU A 598 15.96 -7.77 -7.41
C GLU A 598 14.55 -7.35 -6.99
N ARG A 599 14.42 -6.30 -6.17
CA ARG A 599 13.11 -5.80 -5.72
C ARG A 599 12.22 -5.43 -6.90
N ARG A 600 12.76 -4.81 -7.96
CA ARG A 600 11.98 -4.54 -9.19
C ARG A 600 11.44 -5.80 -9.85
N GLU A 601 12.20 -6.89 -9.85
CA GLU A 601 11.73 -8.17 -10.40
C GLU A 601 10.69 -8.85 -9.49
N LEU A 602 10.85 -8.76 -8.16
CA LEU A 602 9.84 -9.25 -7.21
C LEU A 602 8.51 -8.51 -7.39
N GLU A 603 8.53 -7.18 -7.58
CA GLU A 603 7.33 -6.37 -7.82
C GLU A 603 6.60 -6.77 -9.11
N LYS A 604 7.33 -7.11 -10.19
CA LYS A 604 6.71 -7.67 -11.39
C LYS A 604 6.03 -9.01 -11.11
N GLY A 605 6.65 -9.85 -10.27
CA GLY A 605 6.08 -11.10 -9.80
C GLY A 605 4.76 -10.87 -9.05
N VAL A 606 4.75 -9.92 -8.11
CA VAL A 606 3.56 -9.50 -7.36
C VAL A 606 2.48 -8.97 -8.31
N GLY A 607 2.83 -8.06 -9.23
CA GLY A 607 1.90 -7.54 -10.23
C GLY A 607 1.26 -8.65 -11.06
N GLY A 608 2.06 -9.67 -11.43
CA GLY A 608 1.57 -10.87 -12.11
C GLY A 608 0.50 -11.62 -11.31
N VAL A 609 0.70 -11.85 -10.01
CA VAL A 609 -0.30 -12.49 -9.13
C VAL A 609 -1.57 -11.64 -9.03
N LEU A 610 -1.42 -10.34 -8.80
CA LEU A 610 -2.56 -9.45 -8.62
C LEU A 610 -3.43 -9.30 -9.88
N SER A 611 -2.83 -9.51 -11.06
CA SER A 611 -3.54 -9.50 -12.35
C SER A 611 -3.87 -10.90 -12.89
N ALA A 612 -3.54 -11.98 -12.18
CA ALA A 612 -3.64 -13.35 -12.70
C ALA A 612 -5.09 -13.77 -12.95
N TYR A 613 -5.99 -13.42 -12.04
CA TYR A 613 -7.40 -13.73 -12.19
C TYR A 613 -8.06 -12.78 -13.18
N ILE A 614 -8.66 -13.34 -14.24
CA ILE A 614 -9.38 -12.61 -15.28
C ILE A 614 -10.88 -12.84 -15.07
N VAL A 615 -11.61 -11.75 -14.85
CA VAL A 615 -13.08 -11.75 -14.82
C VAL A 615 -13.59 -11.90 -16.26
N ASN A 616 -14.39 -12.91 -16.52
CA ASN A 616 -14.99 -13.25 -17.81
C ASN A 616 -16.49 -13.58 -17.67
N VAL A 617 -17.35 -12.67 -18.12
CA VAL A 617 -18.81 -12.73 -17.89
C VAL A 617 -19.52 -13.52 -19.00
N GLY A 618 -19.02 -14.69 -19.37
CA GLY A 618 -19.59 -15.48 -20.48
C GLY A 618 -19.28 -16.98 -20.49
N PHE A 619 -18.70 -17.52 -19.41
CA PHE A 619 -18.25 -18.92 -19.38
C PHE A 619 -19.28 -19.90 -18.80
N PHE A 620 -20.32 -19.42 -18.10
CA PHE A 620 -21.33 -20.29 -17.49
C PHE A 620 -22.49 -20.67 -18.41
N SER A 621 -22.47 -20.26 -19.68
CA SER A 621 -23.41 -20.68 -20.69
C SER A 621 -22.79 -21.74 -21.62
N GLY A 622 -22.89 -23.02 -21.24
CA GLY A 622 -23.22 -24.05 -22.23
C GLY A 622 -22.14 -24.95 -22.82
N GLU A 623 -21.19 -25.49 -22.05
CA GLU A 623 -20.54 -26.77 -22.43
C GLU A 623 -20.26 -27.64 -21.18
N GLY A 624 -20.90 -28.83 -21.09
CA GLY A 624 -20.42 -29.91 -20.22
C GLY A 624 -21.39 -30.53 -19.20
N PHE A 625 -22.71 -30.38 -19.33
CA PHE A 625 -23.68 -31.24 -18.63
C PHE A 625 -24.54 -31.99 -19.66
N ASP A 626 -23.89 -32.71 -20.56
CA ASP A 626 -24.53 -33.86 -21.21
C ASP A 626 -24.70 -34.93 -20.13
N GLY A 627 -25.87 -34.93 -19.50
CA GLY A 627 -26.33 -36.03 -18.67
C GLY A 627 -26.55 -37.25 -19.54
N ASP A 628 -25.49 -38.02 -19.76
CA ASP A 628 -25.57 -39.43 -20.15
C ASP A 628 -25.48 -40.27 -18.86
N GLU A 629 -26.47 -40.09 -17.98
CA GLU A 629 -26.86 -41.15 -17.06
C GLU A 629 -28.06 -41.84 -17.72
N SER A 630 -27.73 -42.86 -18.51
CA SER A 630 -28.65 -43.94 -18.84
C SER A 630 -29.20 -44.51 -17.53
N VAL A 631 -30.39 -44.06 -17.15
CA VAL A 631 -31.21 -44.70 -16.14
C VAL A 631 -31.65 -46.04 -16.73
N ASP A 632 -30.97 -47.11 -16.32
CA ASP A 632 -31.47 -48.46 -16.46
C ASP A 632 -32.78 -48.54 -15.66
N GLU A 633 -33.91 -48.53 -16.38
CA GLU A 633 -35.22 -48.91 -15.86
C GLU A 633 -35.15 -50.40 -15.48
N GLU A 634 -34.89 -50.69 -14.19
CA GLU A 634 -35.24 -51.99 -13.61
C GLU A 634 -36.77 -52.04 -13.43
N ASP A 635 -37.40 -52.79 -14.33
CA ASP A 635 -38.79 -53.24 -14.27
C ASP A 635 -39.07 -53.98 -12.94
N GLU A 636 -39.75 -53.32 -12.00
CA GLU A 636 -40.48 -54.01 -10.91
C GLU A 636 -41.92 -54.29 -11.37
N ASP A 637 -42.10 -55.45 -12.01
CA ASP A 637 -43.39 -56.10 -12.21
C ASP A 637 -43.96 -56.57 -10.85
N GLU A 638 -44.94 -55.85 -10.31
CA GLU A 638 -45.91 -56.41 -9.37
C GLU A 638 -47.16 -56.86 -10.13
N ASP A 639 -47.35 -58.18 -10.30
CA ASP A 639 -48.69 -58.74 -10.36
C ASP A 639 -48.78 -60.19 -9.80
N HIS A 640 -49.62 -60.30 -8.77
CA HIS A 640 -50.49 -61.43 -8.40
C HIS A 640 -49.94 -62.76 -7.82
N GLN A 641 -50.22 -62.87 -6.50
CA GLN A 641 -51.08 -63.88 -5.84
C GLN A 641 -50.61 -65.35 -5.67
N SER A 642 -50.50 -65.69 -4.38
CA SER A 642 -51.10 -66.83 -3.66
C SER A 642 -50.44 -68.23 -3.65
N ASP A 643 -50.49 -68.78 -2.43
CA ASP A 643 -50.48 -70.18 -2.00
C ASP A 643 -49.17 -70.99 -1.97
N GLY A 644 -48.82 -71.44 -0.74
CA GLY A 644 -47.79 -72.43 -0.45
C GLY A 644 -47.26 -72.37 0.97
#